data_AF-A0A383W7S9-F1
#
_entry.id   AF-A0A383W7S9-F1
#
_cell.length_a   1.000
_cell.length_b   1.000
_cell.length_c   1.000
_cell.angle_alpha   90.00
_cell.angle_beta   90.00
_cell.angle_gamma   90.00
#
_symmetry.space_group_name_H-M   'P 1'
#
loop_
_entity.id
_entity.type
_entity.pdbx_description
1 polymer ?
#
loop_
_entity_poly.entity_id
_entity_poly.type
_entity_poly.pdbx_seq_one_letter_code
_entity_poly.pdbx_strand_id
1 'polypeptide(L)'
;MADSNNNAVIVIKDIDDGNLRILERACSKLDKVLLPFCFLFSIIASIDRANLGFASIDLTAEIGLSPQDYGLGAGIFFLSYSLFQVPCNILFLFTGGPVLLGVIAIAWGVAAAAQAAINGRTSFLLVRLFLGVAEAGTVPGIWAYLAHMYPTSHLTLPTTYYMAGITAAQALGAPLAAGLLSLHGVAGLSGWRWLFIIEGIPSVLMGIAIFALLPRDAAHCKWLSAEERACLQETIDTQHAAQPPPAAASCKQLAGDLQESGQAAASRPTMQQIGSDFTAALRNRIQLREQQQDTSPVPTQLHTIMRRPWLFPILLAVIAASAVHASTEGGPSSYTALERGLLEHEITAELLVEEGNNYHKAVGHKNFQGTVLGYVTPWNNHGYDVAKKFRAKFTHISPVWYQLRGGAEGSDSTELSLTGGHDVDKGWIKEVRAPVDKAADCADGDEASKTCAANLDTPQAPLIVPRVLAEVQGKALMAMLQQPGDALALLVDEVEKHGFDGLVFEAWQAWTAMGLFNHADAKEAALAFVKKLAANLRDKNKILILPIPPVKPSQPQAPAAKLEDLLKLSDDVAGFNVMTYDYSYGRAGPNGPLPWQEENAQEMMGDEPDPDEEESDRAGIAPSKILLGINFFGVDFVRPEKDKKAEPKRVPILARDFLEIMNKMQPKLAWDVESSEHMFKYKYGNQRHTVYFPTPASVAARVDKASELGLGIGIWDIGQGLDSFLDLL
;
A
#
# COMPACT_ATOMS: atom_id res chain seq x y z
N MET A 1 33.75 8.19 -36.39
CA MET A 1 33.00 7.27 -37.28
C MET A 1 33.32 5.86 -36.85
N ALA A 2 32.28 5.11 -36.43
CA ALA A 2 32.22 3.66 -36.12
C ALA A 2 33.24 3.12 -35.09
N ASP A 3 32.97 2.21 -34.16
CA ASP A 3 31.79 1.42 -33.79
C ASP A 3 32.10 0.86 -32.39
N SER A 4 31.12 0.78 -31.49
CA SER A 4 31.06 -0.23 -30.40
C SER A 4 29.74 -0.09 -29.63
N ASN A 5 28.64 -0.38 -30.33
CA ASN A 5 27.41 -0.82 -29.69
C ASN A 5 27.62 -2.26 -29.20
N ASN A 6 27.60 -2.48 -27.89
CA ASN A 6 27.32 -3.79 -27.32
C ASN A 6 26.21 -3.64 -26.28
N ASN A 7 24.99 -3.40 -26.77
CA ASN A 7 23.78 -3.72 -26.03
C ASN A 7 23.73 -5.24 -25.91
N ALA A 8 23.79 -5.77 -24.69
CA ALA A 8 23.34 -7.12 -24.41
C ALA A 8 21.79 -7.14 -24.49
N VAL A 9 21.28 -7.11 -25.72
CA VAL A 9 19.93 -7.55 -26.05
C VAL A 9 19.96 -9.07 -25.95
N ILE A 10 19.17 -9.66 -25.05
CA ILE A 10 18.80 -11.07 -25.21
C ILE A 10 17.88 -11.10 -26.43
N VAL A 11 18.50 -11.29 -27.58
CA VAL A 11 17.83 -11.58 -28.85
C VAL A 11 17.19 -12.95 -28.64
N ILE A 12 15.86 -13.00 -28.52
CA ILE A 12 15.14 -14.22 -28.91
C ILE A 12 15.46 -14.36 -30.40
N LYS A 13 16.39 -15.26 -30.72
CA LYS A 13 16.68 -15.68 -32.09
C LYS A 13 15.35 -15.93 -32.79
N ASP A 14 15.24 -15.46 -34.03
CA ASP A 14 14.16 -15.74 -34.96
C ASP A 14 13.59 -17.16 -34.74
N ILE A 15 12.46 -17.25 -34.05
CA ILE A 15 11.65 -18.46 -34.07
C ILE A 15 11.03 -18.44 -35.47
N ASP A 16 11.49 -19.34 -36.34
CA ASP A 16 10.91 -19.57 -37.66
C ASP A 16 9.37 -19.60 -37.56
N ASP A 17 8.64 -18.99 -38.51
CA ASP A 17 7.16 -18.93 -38.52
C ASP A 17 6.53 -20.33 -38.35
N GLY A 18 7.24 -21.38 -38.77
CA GLY A 18 6.88 -22.77 -38.51
C GLY A 18 6.90 -23.18 -37.02
N ASN A 19 7.95 -22.79 -36.29
CA ASN A 19 8.14 -23.09 -34.87
C ASN A 19 7.17 -22.30 -33.98
N LEU A 20 6.81 -21.08 -34.36
CA LEU A 20 5.80 -20.29 -33.63
C LEU A 20 4.43 -20.98 -33.66
N ARG A 21 4.03 -21.52 -34.82
CA ARG A 21 2.77 -22.27 -34.99
C ARG A 21 2.77 -23.61 -34.25
N ILE A 22 3.94 -24.22 -34.03
CA ILE A 22 4.08 -25.45 -33.24
C ILE A 22 3.95 -25.12 -31.76
N LEU A 23 4.58 -24.04 -31.31
CA LEU A 23 4.49 -23.55 -29.93
C LEU A 23 3.06 -23.17 -29.54
N GLU A 24 2.35 -22.41 -30.39
CA GLU A 24 0.94 -22.05 -30.15
C GLU A 24 0.02 -23.29 -30.05
N ARG A 25 0.26 -24.31 -30.88
CA ARG A 25 -0.46 -25.58 -30.81
C ARG A 25 -0.17 -26.34 -29.53
N ALA A 26 1.09 -26.34 -29.06
CA ALA A 26 1.49 -26.95 -27.80
C ALA A 26 0.82 -26.25 -26.60
N CYS A 27 0.88 -24.91 -26.55
CA CYS A 27 0.24 -24.10 -25.52
C CYS A 27 -1.29 -24.30 -25.49
N SER A 28 -1.96 -24.30 -26.65
CA SER A 28 -3.41 -24.54 -26.72
C SER A 28 -3.83 -25.92 -26.19
N LYS A 29 -2.97 -26.93 -26.32
CA LYS A 29 -3.21 -28.26 -25.73
C LYS A 29 -2.99 -28.27 -24.22
N LEU A 30 -1.98 -27.56 -23.73
CA LEU A 30 -1.78 -27.35 -22.28
C LEU A 30 -2.97 -26.63 -21.66
N ASP A 31 -3.47 -25.59 -22.32
CA ASP A 31 -4.57 -24.76 -21.84
C ASP A 31 -5.83 -25.57 -21.54
N LYS A 32 -6.14 -26.57 -22.38
CA LYS A 32 -7.31 -27.44 -22.20
C LYS A 32 -7.27 -28.27 -20.91
N VAL A 33 -6.09 -28.49 -20.33
CA VAL A 33 -5.91 -29.27 -19.11
C VAL A 33 -5.61 -28.37 -17.92
N LEU A 34 -4.71 -27.40 -18.10
CA LEU A 34 -4.19 -26.58 -17.01
C LEU A 34 -5.11 -25.40 -16.66
N LEU A 35 -5.87 -24.82 -17.60
CA LEU A 35 -6.79 -23.72 -17.27
C LEU A 35 -7.97 -24.19 -16.40
N PRO A 36 -8.69 -25.27 -16.73
CA PRO A 36 -9.74 -25.79 -15.86
C PRO A 36 -9.20 -26.21 -14.50
N PHE A 37 -7.99 -26.79 -14.46
CA PHE A 37 -7.31 -27.14 -13.22
C PHE A 37 -7.04 -25.89 -12.36
N CYS A 38 -6.40 -24.85 -12.89
CA CYS A 38 -6.09 -23.63 -12.16
C CYS A 38 -7.35 -22.94 -11.61
N PHE A 39 -8.42 -22.92 -12.41
CA PHE A 39 -9.71 -22.33 -12.04
C PHE A 39 -10.40 -23.12 -10.92
N LEU A 40 -10.48 -24.45 -11.04
CA LEU A 40 -11.09 -25.29 -10.01
C LEU A 40 -10.26 -25.32 -8.73
N PHE A 41 -8.94 -25.39 -8.85
CA PHE A 41 -8.03 -25.36 -7.71
C PHE A 41 -8.17 -24.05 -6.93
N SER A 42 -8.22 -22.90 -7.61
CA SER A 42 -8.41 -21.61 -6.93
C SER A 42 -9.80 -21.47 -6.31
N ILE A 43 -10.85 -22.03 -6.92
CA ILE A 43 -12.17 -22.08 -6.30
C ILE A 43 -12.11 -22.82 -4.96
N ILE A 44 -11.58 -24.04 -4.96
CA ILE A 44 -11.50 -24.86 -3.75
C ILE A 44 -10.67 -24.15 -2.67
N ALA A 45 -9.54 -23.55 -3.04
CA ALA A 45 -8.67 -22.83 -2.11
C ALA A 45 -9.33 -21.59 -1.50
N SER A 46 -10.07 -20.83 -2.31
CA SER A 46 -10.73 -19.62 -1.85
C SER A 46 -11.97 -19.89 -0.99
N ILE A 47 -12.72 -20.96 -1.26
CA ILE A 47 -13.86 -21.34 -0.41
C ILE A 47 -13.35 -21.81 0.96
N ASP A 48 -12.33 -22.68 1.02
CA ASP A 48 -11.77 -23.15 2.29
C ASP A 48 -11.31 -22.00 3.21
N ARG A 49 -10.67 -20.98 2.63
CA ARG A 49 -10.25 -19.77 3.37
C ARG A 49 -11.42 -18.99 3.97
N ALA A 50 -12.58 -19.01 3.32
CA ALA A 50 -13.77 -18.31 3.78
C ALA A 50 -14.54 -19.11 4.85
N ASN A 51 -14.44 -20.44 4.86
CA ASN A 51 -15.23 -21.33 5.72
C ASN A 51 -15.09 -21.06 7.21
N LEU A 52 -13.88 -20.71 7.69
CA LEU A 52 -13.71 -20.37 9.09
C LEU A 52 -14.56 -19.15 9.49
N GLY A 53 -14.68 -18.16 8.60
CA GLY A 53 -15.52 -16.99 8.80
C GLY A 53 -17.00 -17.38 8.88
N PHE A 54 -17.49 -18.22 7.97
CA PHE A 54 -18.88 -18.69 7.97
C PHE A 54 -19.21 -19.57 9.18
N ALA A 55 -18.29 -20.44 9.60
CA ALA A 55 -18.45 -21.31 10.77
C ALA A 55 -18.29 -20.60 12.11
N SER A 56 -17.70 -19.40 12.14
CA SER A 56 -17.19 -18.77 13.36
C SER A 56 -18.24 -18.64 14.47
N ILE A 57 -19.48 -18.25 14.15
CA ILE A 57 -20.54 -18.02 15.13
C ILE A 57 -20.89 -19.33 15.85
N ASP A 58 -21.23 -20.38 15.10
CA ASP A 58 -21.62 -21.67 15.67
C ASP A 58 -20.44 -22.38 16.36
N LEU A 59 -19.26 -22.32 15.73
CA LEU A 59 -18.03 -22.94 16.24
C LEU A 59 -17.62 -22.33 17.58
N THR A 60 -17.58 -20.99 17.67
CA THR A 60 -17.16 -20.28 18.89
C THR A 60 -18.17 -20.48 20.02
N ALA A 61 -19.47 -20.49 19.71
CA ALA A 61 -20.54 -20.73 20.67
C ALA A 61 -20.53 -22.16 21.23
N GLU A 62 -20.33 -23.18 20.38
CA GLU A 62 -20.31 -24.59 20.80
C GLU A 62 -19.06 -24.93 21.62
N ILE A 63 -17.90 -24.43 21.21
CA ILE A 63 -16.61 -24.79 21.82
C ILE A 63 -16.22 -23.83 22.96
N GLY A 64 -16.90 -22.69 23.09
CA GLY A 64 -16.65 -21.69 24.12
C GLY A 64 -15.35 -20.92 23.90
N LEU A 65 -15.01 -20.61 22.64
CA LEU A 65 -13.81 -19.82 22.31
C LEU A 65 -14.05 -18.34 22.62
N SER A 66 -13.09 -17.69 23.26
CA SER A 66 -13.12 -16.23 23.41
C SER A 66 -12.77 -15.54 22.07
N PRO A 67 -13.14 -14.25 21.89
CA PRO A 67 -12.68 -13.48 20.74
C PRO A 67 -11.15 -13.43 20.61
N GLN A 68 -10.43 -13.40 21.74
CA GLN A 68 -8.97 -13.43 21.75
C GLN A 68 -8.42 -14.78 21.29
N ASP A 69 -9.07 -15.89 21.65
CA ASP A 69 -8.66 -17.22 21.23
C ASP A 69 -8.92 -17.45 19.74
N TYR A 70 -10.06 -16.96 19.24
CA TYR A 70 -10.37 -16.96 17.82
C TYR A 70 -9.34 -16.15 17.02
N GLY A 71 -9.03 -14.92 17.47
CA GLY A 71 -8.01 -14.06 16.87
C GLY A 71 -6.61 -14.69 16.89
N LEU A 72 -6.24 -15.32 18.01
CA LEU A 72 -4.96 -16.05 18.13
C LEU A 72 -4.88 -17.23 17.14
N GLY A 73 -5.97 -18.00 16.98
CA GLY A 73 -6.00 -19.10 16.00
C GLY A 73 -5.99 -18.62 14.54
N ALA A 74 -6.56 -17.45 14.25
CA ALA A 74 -6.39 -16.79 12.97
C ALA A 74 -4.93 -16.39 12.74
N GLY A 75 -4.29 -15.77 13.74
CA GLY A 75 -2.88 -15.34 13.68
C GLY A 75 -1.88 -16.49 13.57
N ILE A 76 -2.05 -17.58 14.33
CA ILE A 76 -1.16 -18.76 14.28
C ILE A 76 -1.17 -19.42 12.91
N PHE A 77 -2.33 -19.48 12.25
CA PHE A 77 -2.42 -19.96 10.88
C PHE A 77 -1.57 -19.10 9.94
N PHE A 78 -1.72 -17.77 9.96
CA PHE A 78 -0.93 -16.88 9.09
C PHE A 78 0.56 -16.94 9.42
N LEU A 79 0.93 -16.99 10.69
CA LEU A 79 2.32 -17.12 11.12
C LEU A 79 2.95 -18.41 10.57
N SER A 80 2.28 -19.54 10.76
CA SER A 80 2.78 -20.84 10.26
C SER A 80 2.78 -20.92 8.74
N TYR A 81 1.75 -20.38 8.08
CA TYR A 81 1.69 -20.26 6.62
C TYR A 81 2.88 -19.48 6.07
N SER A 82 3.17 -18.29 6.61
CA SER A 82 4.29 -17.45 6.17
C SER A 82 5.64 -18.10 6.44
N LEU A 83 5.84 -18.69 7.62
CA LEU A 83 7.10 -19.35 7.98
C LEU A 83 7.44 -20.54 7.08
N PHE A 84 6.43 -21.28 6.61
CA PHE A 84 6.62 -22.48 5.81
C PHE A 84 6.62 -22.24 4.28
N GLN A 85 6.30 -21.03 3.80
CA GLN A 85 6.38 -20.70 2.36
C GLN A 85 7.78 -20.92 1.78
N VAL A 86 8.82 -20.40 2.45
CA VAL A 86 10.21 -20.53 1.98
C VAL A 86 10.70 -21.98 2.01
N PRO A 87 10.55 -22.74 3.12
CA PRO A 87 10.86 -24.16 3.15
C PRO A 87 10.12 -24.97 2.08
N CYS A 88 8.82 -24.72 1.87
CA CYS A 88 8.05 -25.40 0.83
C CYS A 88 8.57 -25.10 -0.57
N ASN A 89 8.98 -23.86 -0.86
CA ASN A 89 9.59 -23.51 -2.15
C ASN A 89 10.95 -24.17 -2.37
N ILE A 90 11.75 -24.33 -1.32
CA ILE A 90 13.01 -25.09 -1.41
C ILE A 90 12.70 -26.56 -1.73
N LEU A 91 11.69 -27.15 -1.08
CA LEU A 91 11.28 -28.52 -1.34
C LEU A 91 10.82 -28.72 -2.80
N PHE A 92 10.19 -27.71 -3.39
CA PHE A 92 9.75 -27.72 -4.79
C PHE A 92 10.91 -28.02 -5.76
N LEU A 93 12.11 -27.48 -5.49
CA LEU A 93 13.31 -27.71 -6.31
C LEU A 93 13.77 -29.17 -6.28
N PHE A 94 13.51 -29.90 -5.19
CA PHE A 94 13.96 -31.28 -5.02
C PHE A 94 12.93 -32.32 -5.46
N THR A 95 11.65 -32.10 -5.18
CA THR A 95 10.60 -33.10 -5.44
C THR A 95 9.89 -32.93 -6.79
N GLY A 96 9.98 -31.74 -7.39
CA GLY A 96 9.24 -31.36 -8.59
C GLY A 96 7.78 -30.96 -8.31
N GLY A 97 7.20 -30.21 -9.25
CA GLY A 97 5.94 -29.49 -9.04
C GLY A 97 4.72 -30.35 -8.71
N PRO A 98 4.34 -31.32 -9.54
CA PRO A 98 3.13 -32.12 -9.28
C PRO A 98 3.20 -32.97 -8.01
N VAL A 99 4.39 -33.48 -7.66
CA VAL A 99 4.55 -34.29 -6.46
C VAL A 99 4.32 -33.46 -5.21
N LEU A 100 4.96 -32.29 -5.14
CA LEU A 100 4.79 -31.41 -3.99
C LEU A 100 3.38 -30.83 -3.90
N LEU A 101 2.85 -30.33 -5.03
CA LEU A 101 1.49 -29.78 -5.09
C LEU A 101 0.43 -30.82 -4.72
N GLY A 102 0.59 -32.07 -5.15
CA GLY A 102 -0.31 -33.17 -4.77
C GLY A 102 -0.24 -33.48 -3.27
N VAL A 103 0.97 -33.56 -2.69
CA VAL A 103 1.14 -33.77 -1.23
C VAL A 103 0.52 -32.62 -0.44
N ILE A 104 0.79 -31.38 -0.85
CA ILE A 104 0.24 -30.17 -0.22
C ILE A 104 -1.29 -30.20 -0.26
N ALA A 105 -1.89 -30.46 -1.43
CA ALA A 105 -3.35 -30.47 -1.57
C ALA A 105 -4.02 -31.55 -0.72
N ILE A 106 -3.41 -32.74 -0.61
CA ILE A 106 -3.90 -33.81 0.29
C ILE A 106 -3.72 -33.40 1.76
N ALA A 107 -2.54 -32.95 2.16
CA ALA A 107 -2.27 -32.57 3.55
C ALA A 107 -3.17 -31.41 4.00
N TRP A 108 -3.37 -30.42 3.13
CA TRP A 108 -4.28 -29.30 3.33
C TRP A 108 -5.72 -29.77 3.44
N GLY A 109 -6.22 -30.60 2.52
CA GLY A 109 -7.59 -31.13 2.58
C GLY A 109 -7.86 -31.97 3.83
N VAL A 110 -6.89 -32.78 4.26
CA VAL A 110 -6.98 -33.55 5.52
C VAL A 110 -7.00 -32.62 6.74
N ALA A 111 -6.15 -31.60 6.77
CA ALA A 111 -6.13 -30.62 7.84
C ALA A 111 -7.42 -29.77 7.87
N ALA A 112 -7.97 -29.44 6.69
CA ALA A 112 -9.23 -28.72 6.55
C ALA A 112 -10.39 -29.55 7.13
N ALA A 113 -10.49 -30.83 6.76
CA ALA A 113 -11.49 -31.74 7.32
C ALA A 113 -11.29 -31.98 8.84
N ALA A 114 -10.05 -31.99 9.32
CA ALA A 114 -9.73 -32.13 10.74
C ALA A 114 -10.26 -30.97 11.60
N GLN A 115 -10.61 -29.83 11.01
CA GLN A 115 -11.31 -28.75 11.72
C GLN A 115 -12.64 -29.24 12.31
N ALA A 116 -13.34 -30.16 11.65
CA ALA A 116 -14.58 -30.74 12.19
C ALA A 116 -14.39 -31.52 13.50
N ALA A 117 -13.14 -31.88 13.87
CA ALA A 117 -12.81 -32.58 15.11
C ALA A 117 -12.40 -31.64 16.26
N ILE A 118 -12.45 -30.32 16.05
CA ILE A 118 -12.11 -29.34 17.10
C ILE A 118 -13.07 -29.50 18.29
N ASN A 119 -12.51 -29.55 19.50
CA ASN A 119 -13.24 -29.73 20.75
C ASN A 119 -12.52 -29.00 21.90
N GLY A 120 -12.29 -27.70 21.72
CA GLY A 120 -11.63 -26.83 22.69
C GLY A 120 -10.57 -25.91 22.08
N ARG A 121 -10.12 -24.95 22.88
CA ARG A 121 -9.06 -23.98 22.51
C ARG A 121 -7.80 -24.64 21.97
N THR A 122 -7.26 -25.64 22.68
CA THR A 122 -5.99 -26.28 22.27
C THR A 122 -6.11 -26.99 20.93
N SER A 123 -7.20 -27.74 20.71
CA SER A 123 -7.45 -28.38 19.41
C SER A 123 -7.65 -27.37 18.29
N PHE A 124 -8.32 -26.25 18.57
CA PHE A 124 -8.48 -25.16 17.61
C PHE A 124 -7.12 -24.60 17.18
N LEU A 125 -6.27 -24.21 18.13
CA LEU A 125 -4.95 -23.65 17.82
C LEU A 125 -4.03 -24.65 17.10
N LEU A 126 -4.04 -25.93 17.50
CA LEU A 126 -3.23 -26.96 16.85
C LEU A 126 -3.67 -27.22 15.42
N VAL A 127 -4.98 -27.38 15.18
CA VAL A 127 -5.49 -27.58 13.81
C VAL A 127 -5.17 -26.37 12.94
N ARG A 128 -5.31 -25.14 13.47
CA ARG A 128 -4.94 -23.91 12.75
C ARG A 128 -3.46 -23.84 12.40
N LEU A 129 -2.57 -24.27 13.31
CA LEU A 129 -1.14 -24.37 13.06
C LEU A 129 -0.85 -25.37 11.92
N PHE A 130 -1.37 -26.59 12.01
CA PHE A 130 -1.13 -27.61 10.99
C PHE A 130 -1.72 -27.26 9.63
N LEU A 131 -2.88 -26.60 9.62
CA LEU A 131 -3.49 -26.11 8.39
C LEU A 131 -2.61 -25.05 7.72
N GLY A 132 -2.06 -24.11 8.49
CA GLY A 132 -1.14 -23.09 7.96
C GLY A 132 0.13 -23.71 7.37
N VAL A 133 0.73 -24.69 8.07
CA VAL A 133 1.87 -25.45 7.56
C VAL A 133 1.52 -26.20 6.27
N ALA A 134 0.36 -26.84 6.22
CA ALA A 134 -0.08 -27.65 5.09
C ALA A 134 -0.38 -26.81 3.85
N GLU A 135 -0.93 -25.60 4.01
CA GLU A 135 -1.32 -24.72 2.90
C GLU A 135 -0.17 -23.82 2.40
N ALA A 136 0.91 -23.68 3.18
CA ALA A 136 1.98 -22.71 2.94
C ALA A 136 2.57 -22.73 1.51
N GLY A 137 2.72 -23.91 0.91
CA GLY A 137 3.31 -24.07 -0.42
C GLY A 137 2.33 -23.97 -1.58
N THR A 138 1.03 -23.77 -1.33
CA THR A 138 -0.02 -23.85 -2.35
C THR A 138 0.13 -22.79 -3.44
N VAL A 139 0.13 -21.51 -3.07
CA VAL A 139 0.24 -20.40 -4.02
C VAL A 139 1.60 -20.39 -4.74
N PRO A 140 2.75 -20.40 -4.04
CA PRO A 140 4.02 -20.34 -4.73
C PRO A 140 4.32 -21.63 -5.51
N GLY A 141 3.79 -22.78 -5.08
CA GLY A 141 3.90 -24.04 -5.82
C GLY A 141 3.16 -23.99 -7.17
N ILE A 142 1.99 -23.36 -7.25
CA ILE A 142 1.25 -23.21 -8.51
C ILE A 142 2.04 -22.30 -9.47
N TRP A 143 2.55 -21.18 -8.98
CA TRP A 143 3.36 -20.29 -9.81
C TRP A 143 4.64 -20.94 -10.32
N ALA A 144 5.34 -21.64 -9.43
CA ALA A 144 6.52 -22.39 -9.81
C ALA A 144 6.17 -23.48 -10.83
N TYR A 145 5.05 -24.20 -10.66
CA TYR A 145 4.62 -25.21 -11.63
C TYR A 145 4.29 -24.62 -13.00
N LEU A 146 3.51 -23.53 -13.05
CA LEU A 146 3.14 -22.86 -14.30
C LEU A 146 4.36 -22.31 -15.03
N ALA A 147 5.34 -21.76 -14.31
CA ALA A 147 6.61 -21.30 -14.88
C ALA A 147 7.44 -22.41 -15.53
N HIS A 148 7.29 -23.66 -15.07
CA HIS A 148 7.93 -24.83 -15.71
C HIS A 148 7.10 -25.40 -16.88
N MET A 149 5.81 -25.05 -17.00
CA MET A 149 4.91 -25.56 -18.05
C MET A 149 4.79 -24.62 -19.24
N TYR A 150 4.89 -23.31 -19.02
CA TYR A 150 4.62 -22.28 -20.01
C TYR A 150 5.84 -21.39 -20.24
N PRO A 151 6.08 -20.94 -21.48
CA PRO A 151 6.96 -19.81 -21.75
C PRO A 151 6.41 -18.55 -21.06
N THR A 152 7.29 -17.63 -20.66
CA THR A 152 6.91 -16.39 -19.94
C THR A 152 5.84 -15.57 -20.68
N SER A 153 5.85 -15.60 -22.02
CA SER A 153 4.87 -14.89 -22.86
C SER A 153 3.44 -15.46 -22.81
N HIS A 154 3.25 -16.67 -22.28
CA HIS A 154 1.97 -17.38 -22.24
C HIS A 154 1.43 -17.61 -20.82
N LEU A 155 2.09 -17.09 -19.79
CA LEU A 155 1.65 -17.22 -18.39
C LEU A 155 0.41 -16.39 -18.04
N THR A 156 0.08 -15.36 -18.82
CA THR A 156 -1.03 -14.44 -18.54
C THR A 156 -2.38 -15.15 -18.46
N LEU A 157 -2.64 -16.12 -19.34
CA LEU A 157 -3.94 -16.79 -19.41
C LEU A 157 -4.18 -17.76 -18.23
N PRO A 158 -3.23 -18.66 -17.87
CA PRO A 158 -3.32 -19.45 -16.64
C PRO A 158 -3.48 -18.60 -15.37
N THR A 159 -2.72 -17.50 -15.27
CA THR A 159 -2.81 -16.53 -14.18
C THR A 159 -4.23 -15.94 -14.09
N THR A 160 -4.81 -15.55 -15.23
CA THR A 160 -6.16 -14.99 -15.30
C THR A 160 -7.22 -15.99 -14.86
N TYR A 161 -7.12 -17.26 -15.28
CA TYR A 161 -8.06 -18.31 -14.85
C TYR A 161 -7.96 -18.61 -13.36
N TYR A 162 -6.75 -18.63 -12.81
CA TYR A 162 -6.55 -18.76 -11.37
C TYR A 162 -7.26 -17.63 -10.61
N MET A 163 -7.05 -16.37 -11.03
CA MET A 163 -7.71 -15.20 -10.42
C MET A 163 -9.23 -15.20 -10.59
N ALA A 164 -9.73 -15.59 -11.78
CA ALA A 164 -11.16 -15.70 -12.03
C ALA A 164 -11.85 -16.72 -11.10
N GLY A 165 -11.16 -17.83 -10.78
CA GLY A 165 -11.69 -18.80 -9.82
C GLY A 165 -11.76 -18.27 -8.39
N ILE A 166 -10.86 -17.36 -7.98
CA ILE A 166 -10.97 -16.66 -6.68
C ILE A 166 -12.28 -15.84 -6.63
N THR A 167 -12.56 -15.06 -7.67
CA THR A 167 -13.80 -14.27 -7.76
C THR A 167 -15.04 -15.17 -7.80
N ALA A 168 -14.98 -16.28 -8.55
CA ALA A 168 -16.08 -17.25 -8.59
C ALA A 168 -16.33 -17.89 -7.22
N ALA A 169 -15.30 -18.23 -6.46
CA ALA A 169 -15.43 -18.74 -5.10
C ALA A 169 -16.09 -17.74 -4.16
N GLN A 170 -15.82 -16.44 -4.28
CA GLN A 170 -16.49 -15.42 -3.46
C GLN A 170 -18.00 -15.36 -3.72
N ALA A 171 -18.42 -15.54 -4.98
CA ALA A 171 -19.84 -15.59 -5.34
C ALA A 171 -20.52 -16.89 -4.89
N LEU A 172 -19.81 -18.03 -4.95
CA LEU A 172 -20.36 -19.36 -4.65
C LEU A 172 -20.26 -19.75 -3.16
N GLY A 173 -19.30 -19.18 -2.43
CA GLY A 173 -18.93 -19.61 -1.09
C GLY A 173 -20.04 -19.39 -0.06
N ALA A 174 -20.66 -18.21 -0.03
CA ALA A 174 -21.72 -17.92 0.95
C ALA A 174 -22.98 -18.80 0.78
N PRO A 175 -23.54 -18.99 -0.44
CA PRO A 175 -24.64 -19.94 -0.64
C PRO A 175 -24.29 -21.39 -0.31
N LEU A 176 -23.09 -21.85 -0.67
CA LEU A 176 -22.64 -23.21 -0.38
C LEU A 176 -22.50 -23.42 1.13
N ALA A 177 -21.84 -22.49 1.82
CA ALA A 177 -21.67 -22.53 3.25
C ALA A 177 -23.02 -22.48 3.99
N ALA A 178 -23.96 -21.63 3.56
CA ALA A 178 -25.31 -21.58 4.12
C ALA A 178 -26.04 -22.93 3.99
N GLY A 179 -25.93 -23.57 2.82
CA GLY A 179 -26.48 -24.90 2.57
C GLY A 179 -25.87 -25.97 3.48
N LEU A 180 -24.54 -25.97 3.66
CA LEU A 180 -23.85 -26.94 4.50
C LEU A 180 -24.09 -26.72 5.99
N LEU A 181 -24.15 -25.46 6.44
CA LEU A 181 -24.50 -25.11 7.82
C LEU A 181 -25.93 -25.53 8.18
N SER A 182 -26.85 -25.56 7.20
CA SER A 182 -28.23 -26.06 7.40
C SER A 182 -28.33 -27.54 7.75
N LEU A 183 -27.25 -28.32 7.58
CA LEU A 183 -27.17 -29.73 7.98
C LEU A 183 -26.99 -29.92 9.50
N HIS A 184 -27.16 -28.86 10.29
CA HIS A 184 -27.11 -28.94 11.75
C HIS A 184 -28.06 -30.03 12.30
N GLY A 185 -27.51 -30.93 13.12
CA GLY A 185 -28.24 -32.04 13.73
C GLY A 185 -28.28 -33.33 12.88
N VAL A 186 -27.87 -33.29 11.61
CA VAL A 186 -27.76 -34.48 10.76
C VAL A 186 -26.63 -35.39 11.30
N ALA A 187 -26.95 -36.67 11.51
CA ALA A 187 -26.06 -37.66 12.15
C ALA A 187 -25.51 -37.23 13.53
N GLY A 188 -26.18 -36.30 14.22
CA GLY A 188 -25.75 -35.80 15.53
C GLY A 188 -24.56 -34.83 15.47
N LEU A 189 -24.20 -34.31 14.29
CA LEU A 189 -23.13 -33.34 14.12
C LEU A 189 -23.68 -31.92 13.90
N SER A 190 -22.93 -30.93 14.37
CA SER A 190 -23.22 -29.51 14.12
C SER A 190 -22.93 -29.13 12.66
N GLY A 191 -23.68 -28.16 12.13
CA GLY A 191 -23.56 -27.73 10.73
C GLY A 191 -22.14 -27.31 10.32
N TRP A 192 -21.40 -26.64 11.20
CA TRP A 192 -20.01 -26.24 10.94
C TRP A 192 -19.05 -27.43 10.81
N ARG A 193 -19.34 -28.57 11.46
CA ARG A 193 -18.55 -29.80 11.30
C ARG A 193 -18.80 -30.41 9.91
N TRP A 194 -20.04 -30.40 9.45
CA TRP A 194 -20.40 -30.84 8.09
C TRP A 194 -19.77 -29.97 7.02
N LEU A 195 -19.73 -28.65 7.23
CA LEU A 195 -19.01 -27.70 6.38
C LEU A 195 -17.57 -28.20 6.16
N PHE A 196 -16.76 -28.28 7.21
CA PHE A 196 -15.35 -28.68 7.07
C PHE A 196 -15.14 -30.11 6.53
N ILE A 197 -16.00 -31.08 6.86
CA ILE A 197 -15.90 -32.45 6.32
C ILE A 197 -16.12 -32.45 4.81
N ILE A 198 -17.21 -31.82 4.35
CA ILE A 198 -17.61 -31.88 2.94
C ILE A 198 -16.69 -31.02 2.07
N GLU A 199 -16.26 -29.87 2.59
CA GLU A 199 -15.36 -28.92 1.91
C GLU A 199 -13.92 -29.45 1.80
N GLY A 200 -13.45 -30.23 2.77
CA GLY A 200 -12.10 -30.83 2.73
C GLY A 200 -11.94 -31.96 1.70
N ILE A 201 -13.04 -32.63 1.32
CA ILE A 201 -13.02 -33.74 0.34
C ILE A 201 -12.54 -33.28 -1.05
N PRO A 202 -13.10 -32.22 -1.66
CA PRO A 202 -12.60 -31.66 -2.91
C PRO A 202 -11.10 -31.39 -2.94
N SER A 203 -10.51 -30.88 -1.86
CA SER A 203 -9.07 -30.61 -1.77
C SER A 203 -8.23 -31.88 -1.81
N VAL A 204 -8.65 -32.94 -1.11
CA VAL A 204 -7.99 -34.25 -1.16
C VAL A 204 -8.11 -34.87 -2.54
N LEU A 205 -9.30 -34.82 -3.15
CA LEU A 205 -9.54 -35.31 -4.50
C LEU A 205 -8.70 -34.54 -5.54
N MET A 206 -8.56 -33.22 -5.36
CA MET A 206 -7.69 -32.38 -6.19
C MET A 206 -6.23 -32.82 -6.07
N GLY A 207 -5.75 -33.12 -4.86
CA GLY A 207 -4.40 -33.66 -4.67
C GLY A 207 -4.17 -35.00 -5.37
N ILE A 208 -5.15 -35.92 -5.31
CA ILE A 208 -5.10 -37.19 -6.05
C ILE A 208 -5.12 -36.94 -7.57
N ALA A 209 -5.96 -36.01 -8.02
CA ALA A 209 -6.05 -35.62 -9.43
C ALA A 209 -4.74 -35.02 -9.94
N ILE A 210 -4.01 -34.25 -9.12
CA ILE A 210 -2.69 -33.71 -9.48
C ILE A 210 -1.71 -34.86 -9.80
N PHE A 211 -1.65 -35.90 -8.97
CA PHE A 211 -0.78 -37.04 -9.25
C PHE A 211 -1.15 -37.80 -10.53
N ALA A 212 -2.43 -37.82 -10.89
CA ALA A 212 -2.93 -38.55 -12.05
C ALA A 212 -2.88 -37.73 -13.36
N LEU A 213 -3.10 -36.42 -13.29
CA LEU A 213 -3.38 -35.56 -14.45
C LEU A 213 -2.25 -34.58 -14.76
N LEU A 214 -1.46 -34.12 -13.78
CA LEU A 214 -0.46 -33.07 -14.02
C LEU A 214 0.90 -33.66 -14.43
N PRO A 215 1.44 -33.32 -15.62
CA PRO A 215 2.78 -33.74 -16.04
C PRO A 215 3.85 -33.02 -15.23
N ARG A 216 5.02 -33.67 -15.09
CA ARG A 216 6.16 -33.16 -14.30
C ARG A 216 6.80 -31.90 -14.89
N ASP A 217 7.04 -31.93 -16.20
CA ASP A 217 7.61 -30.87 -17.01
C ASP A 217 6.99 -30.94 -18.43
N ALA A 218 7.30 -29.99 -19.29
CA ALA A 218 6.81 -29.97 -20.66
C ALA A 218 7.24 -31.20 -21.47
N ALA A 219 8.41 -31.77 -21.19
CA ALA A 219 8.92 -32.97 -21.85
C ALA A 219 8.13 -34.25 -21.50
N HIS A 220 7.55 -34.31 -20.30
CA HIS A 220 6.74 -35.45 -19.83
C HIS A 220 5.25 -35.36 -20.21
N CYS A 221 4.82 -34.33 -20.96
CA CYS A 221 3.44 -34.16 -21.44
C CYS A 221 3.03 -35.21 -22.48
N LYS A 222 2.42 -36.32 -22.05
CA LYS A 222 2.07 -37.46 -22.94
C LYS A 222 1.13 -37.12 -24.11
N TRP A 223 0.34 -36.05 -24.01
CA TRP A 223 -0.63 -35.61 -25.03
C TRP A 223 -0.05 -34.65 -26.09
N LEU A 224 1.19 -34.17 -25.91
CA LEU A 224 1.88 -33.36 -26.92
C LEU A 224 2.60 -34.29 -27.92
N SER A 225 2.70 -33.89 -29.19
CA SER A 225 3.54 -34.60 -30.17
C SER A 225 5.03 -34.44 -29.82
N ALA A 226 5.89 -35.31 -30.34
CA ALA A 226 7.34 -35.22 -30.08
C ALA A 226 7.92 -33.86 -30.53
N GLU A 227 7.42 -33.33 -31.65
CA GLU A 227 7.77 -32.03 -32.21
C GLU A 227 7.30 -30.87 -31.31
N GLU A 228 6.05 -30.93 -30.82
CA GLU A 228 5.50 -29.93 -29.91
C GLU A 228 6.25 -29.88 -28.56
N ARG A 229 6.61 -31.04 -28.01
CA ARG A 229 7.38 -31.13 -26.74
C ARG A 229 8.78 -30.55 -26.89
N ALA A 230 9.47 -30.90 -27.97
CA ALA A 230 10.83 -30.42 -28.22
C ALA A 230 10.83 -28.89 -28.37
N CYS A 231 9.92 -28.34 -29.18
CA CYS A 231 9.81 -26.90 -29.40
C CYS A 231 9.45 -26.13 -28.12
N LEU A 232 8.50 -26.64 -27.33
CA LEU A 232 8.10 -26.03 -26.07
C LEU A 232 9.23 -26.06 -25.03
N GLN A 233 9.89 -27.21 -24.86
CA GLN A 233 11.00 -27.36 -23.90
C GLN A 233 12.20 -26.50 -24.29
N GLU A 234 12.57 -26.48 -25.57
CA GLU A 234 13.66 -25.64 -26.07
C GLU A 234 13.39 -24.14 -25.84
N THR A 235 12.14 -23.71 -26.02
CA THR A 235 11.72 -22.32 -25.76
C THR A 235 11.85 -21.97 -24.27
N ILE A 236 11.40 -22.87 -23.38
CA ILE A 236 11.49 -22.68 -21.92
C ILE A 236 12.96 -22.69 -21.47
N ASP A 237 13.76 -23.64 -21.95
CA ASP A 237 15.17 -23.78 -21.59
C ASP A 237 15.99 -22.58 -22.08
N THR A 238 15.70 -22.07 -23.28
CA THR A 238 16.34 -20.86 -23.82
C THR A 238 16.00 -19.63 -22.97
N GLN A 239 14.77 -19.53 -22.48
CA GLN A 239 14.35 -18.44 -21.58
C GLN A 239 15.01 -18.56 -20.20
N HIS A 240 15.12 -19.77 -19.65
CA HIS A 240 15.80 -20.01 -18.38
C HIS A 240 17.32 -19.80 -18.48
N ALA A 241 17.96 -20.19 -19.58
CA ALA A 241 19.39 -19.96 -19.83
C ALA A 241 19.73 -18.48 -20.06
N ALA A 242 18.76 -17.68 -20.50
CA ALA A 242 18.91 -16.24 -20.69
C ALA A 242 18.67 -15.43 -19.40
N GLN A 243 18.19 -16.05 -18.32
CA GLN A 243 18.13 -15.44 -17.00
C GLN A 243 19.50 -15.57 -16.32
N PRO A 244 20.09 -14.49 -15.76
CA PRO A 244 21.35 -14.60 -15.02
C PRO A 244 21.18 -15.55 -13.83
N PRO A 245 22.20 -16.38 -13.50
CA PRO A 245 22.08 -17.35 -12.42
C PRO A 245 21.79 -16.65 -11.07
N PRO A 246 21.05 -17.28 -10.15
CA PRO A 246 20.80 -16.70 -8.84
C PRO A 246 22.12 -16.46 -8.10
N ALA A 247 22.18 -15.37 -7.33
CA ALA A 247 23.36 -14.75 -6.71
C ALA A 247 24.22 -15.62 -5.74
N ALA A 248 24.03 -16.95 -5.72
CA ALA A 248 24.80 -17.88 -4.89
C ALA A 248 26.16 -18.29 -5.48
N ALA A 249 26.38 -18.13 -6.79
CA ALA A 249 27.65 -18.53 -7.43
C ALA A 249 28.76 -17.46 -7.38
N SER A 250 28.42 -16.20 -7.06
CA SER A 250 29.36 -15.06 -7.20
C SER A 250 30.30 -14.84 -6.00
N CYS A 251 30.18 -15.61 -4.91
CA CYS A 251 31.03 -15.41 -3.72
C CYS A 251 32.48 -15.90 -3.90
N LYS A 252 32.74 -16.86 -4.81
CA LYS A 252 34.12 -17.34 -5.08
C LYS A 252 34.85 -16.55 -6.15
N GLN A 253 34.14 -15.96 -7.11
CA GLN A 253 34.73 -15.10 -8.13
C GLN A 253 35.06 -13.70 -7.57
N LEU A 254 34.18 -13.12 -6.73
CA LEU A 254 34.49 -11.86 -6.04
C LEU A 254 35.75 -11.97 -5.15
N ALA A 255 35.99 -13.11 -4.51
CA ALA A 255 37.16 -13.32 -3.66
C ALA A 255 38.48 -13.41 -4.47
N GLY A 256 38.43 -13.92 -5.70
CA GLY A 256 39.58 -13.97 -6.61
C GLY A 256 39.86 -12.61 -7.27
N ASP A 257 38.82 -11.92 -7.70
CA ASP A 257 38.93 -10.62 -8.38
C ASP A 257 39.38 -9.50 -7.43
N LEU A 258 39.08 -9.60 -6.13
CA LEU A 258 39.62 -8.72 -5.08
C LEU A 258 41.11 -8.93 -4.81
N GLN A 259 41.67 -10.08 -5.21
CA GLN A 259 43.09 -10.40 -4.99
C GLN A 259 43.99 -9.93 -6.14
N GLU A 260 43.46 -9.88 -7.38
CA GLU A 260 44.17 -9.32 -8.54
C GLU A 260 44.02 -7.80 -8.68
N SER A 261 42.87 -7.22 -8.26
CA SER A 261 42.66 -5.76 -8.30
C SER A 261 43.48 -4.97 -7.27
N GLY A 262 44.04 -5.64 -6.26
CA GLY A 262 44.95 -5.05 -5.27
C GLY A 262 46.37 -4.72 -5.77
N GLN A 263 46.77 -5.21 -6.96
CA GLN A 263 48.14 -5.00 -7.49
C GLN A 263 48.22 -3.96 -8.62
N ALA A 264 47.09 -3.49 -9.17
CA ALA A 264 47.07 -2.56 -10.30
C ALA A 264 46.87 -1.07 -9.93
N ALA A 265 46.60 -0.74 -8.66
CA ALA A 265 46.31 0.63 -8.21
C ALA A 265 47.53 1.42 -7.69
N ALA A 266 48.73 1.11 -8.19
CA ALA A 266 49.99 1.77 -7.79
C ALA A 266 50.59 2.63 -8.91
N SER A 267 49.83 3.54 -9.52
CA SER A 267 50.41 4.66 -10.28
C SER A 267 49.37 5.72 -10.69
N ARG A 268 49.21 6.78 -9.90
CA ARG A 268 49.26 8.22 -10.28
C ARG A 268 48.56 9.12 -9.23
N PRO A 269 49.08 10.34 -8.96
CA PRO A 269 48.68 11.13 -7.81
C PRO A 269 47.59 12.17 -8.12
N THR A 270 46.83 12.54 -7.08
CA THR A 270 46.50 13.92 -6.60
C THR A 270 45.02 14.04 -6.17
N MET A 271 44.69 13.56 -4.97
CA MET A 271 43.47 13.92 -4.21
C MET A 271 43.67 13.54 -2.72
N GLN A 272 44.81 13.91 -2.15
CA GLN A 272 45.31 13.33 -0.90
C GLN A 272 45.03 14.17 0.36
N GLN A 273 44.08 15.11 0.34
CA GLN A 273 43.83 15.99 1.49
C GLN A 273 42.37 16.07 1.96
N ILE A 274 41.41 15.49 1.23
CA ILE A 274 39.99 15.42 1.66
C ILE A 274 39.61 13.99 2.11
N GLY A 275 40.28 12.97 1.58
CA GLY A 275 40.04 11.56 1.97
C GLY A 275 40.67 11.11 3.29
N SER A 276 41.68 11.82 3.81
CA SER A 276 42.36 11.46 5.07
C SER A 276 41.47 11.66 6.29
N ASP A 277 40.64 12.70 6.28
CA ASP A 277 39.82 13.06 7.43
C ASP A 277 38.59 12.16 7.53
N PHE A 278 38.04 11.73 6.39
CA PHE A 278 36.93 10.79 6.32
C PHE A 278 37.33 9.36 6.72
N THR A 279 38.50 8.88 6.29
CA THR A 279 38.99 7.54 6.66
C THR A 279 39.49 7.47 8.11
N ALA A 280 39.96 8.58 8.69
CA ALA A 280 40.29 8.66 10.12
C ALA A 280 39.03 8.65 11.00
N ALA A 281 37.97 9.38 10.61
CA ALA A 281 36.69 9.39 11.31
C ALA A 281 36.00 8.02 11.31
N LEU A 282 36.04 7.31 10.17
CA LEU A 282 35.46 5.97 10.05
C LEU A 282 36.23 4.92 10.88
N ARG A 283 37.56 5.03 10.95
CA ARG A 283 38.42 4.14 11.74
C ARG A 283 38.22 4.33 13.25
N ASN A 284 38.08 5.57 13.72
CA ASN A 284 37.75 5.87 15.11
C ASN A 284 36.35 5.35 15.50
N ARG A 285 35.36 5.41 14.59
CA ARG A 285 34.01 4.86 14.82
C ARG A 285 33.99 3.34 14.98
N ILE A 286 34.85 2.61 14.27
CA ILE A 286 34.95 1.15 14.39
C ILE A 286 35.61 0.76 15.74
N GLN A 287 36.65 1.47 16.17
CA GLN A 287 37.30 1.21 17.46
C GLN A 287 36.43 1.56 18.68
N LEU A 288 35.62 2.63 18.61
CA LEU A 288 34.71 3.01 19.69
C LEU A 288 33.55 2.01 19.86
N ARG A 289 33.09 1.39 18.76
CA ARG A 289 32.06 0.33 18.79
C ARG A 289 32.54 -0.96 19.42
N GLU A 290 33.83 -1.30 19.29
CA GLU A 290 34.43 -2.48 19.92
C GLU A 290 34.69 -2.30 21.43
N GLN A 291 34.79 -1.05 21.92
CA GLN A 291 35.02 -0.78 23.35
C GLN A 291 33.74 -0.63 24.19
N GLN A 292 32.56 -0.46 23.58
CA GLN A 292 31.29 -0.22 24.29
C GLN A 292 30.37 -1.45 24.40
N GLN A 293 30.84 -2.65 24.05
CA GLN A 293 30.05 -3.86 24.23
C GLN A 293 30.03 -4.28 25.71
N ASP A 294 28.98 -3.82 26.40
CA ASP A 294 28.66 -4.16 27.79
C ASP A 294 28.53 -5.69 27.96
N THR A 295 29.31 -6.23 28.90
CA THR A 295 29.44 -7.66 29.18
C THR A 295 28.57 -8.05 30.37
N SER A 296 27.25 -8.14 30.15
CA SER A 296 26.34 -8.78 31.11
C SER A 296 26.06 -10.24 30.70
N PRO A 297 26.19 -11.22 31.62
CA PRO A 297 26.09 -12.63 31.27
C PRO A 297 24.64 -13.07 31.02
N VAL A 298 24.37 -13.59 29.81
CA VAL A 298 23.12 -14.24 29.44
C VAL A 298 22.93 -15.54 30.25
N PRO A 299 21.72 -15.85 30.77
CA PRO A 299 21.51 -17.03 31.62
C PRO A 299 21.86 -18.34 30.92
N THR A 300 22.61 -19.18 31.64
CA THR A 300 23.19 -20.47 31.21
C THR A 300 22.12 -21.57 31.06
N GLN A 301 21.14 -21.37 30.19
CA GLN A 301 20.15 -22.40 29.79
C GLN A 301 20.04 -22.54 28.26
N LEU A 302 20.59 -21.59 27.46
CA LEU A 302 20.55 -21.66 25.98
C LEU A 302 21.66 -22.50 25.33
N HIS A 303 22.72 -22.84 26.06
CA HIS A 303 23.88 -23.51 25.47
C HIS A 303 23.63 -24.97 25.04
N THR A 304 22.55 -25.60 25.53
CA THR A 304 22.21 -27.00 25.22
C THR A 304 21.40 -27.14 23.92
N ILE A 305 20.77 -26.06 23.44
CA ILE A 305 19.97 -26.06 22.20
C ILE A 305 20.85 -25.77 20.96
N MET A 306 21.98 -25.09 21.13
CA MET A 306 22.85 -24.61 20.04
C MET A 306 23.78 -25.66 19.39
N ARG A 307 23.66 -26.96 19.70
CA ARG A 307 24.48 -28.03 19.08
C ARG A 307 23.75 -28.88 18.04
N ARG A 308 22.50 -28.54 17.68
CA ARG A 308 21.74 -29.31 16.68
C ARG A 308 21.90 -28.66 15.29
N PRO A 309 22.55 -29.33 14.31
CA PRO A 309 22.84 -28.76 12.99
C PRO A 309 21.59 -28.42 12.15
N TRP A 310 20.41 -28.86 12.58
CA TRP A 310 19.12 -28.64 11.92
C TRP A 310 18.43 -27.33 12.34
N LEU A 311 18.85 -26.70 13.46
CA LEU A 311 18.30 -25.42 13.91
C LEU A 311 19.05 -24.21 13.34
N PHE A 312 20.29 -24.41 12.89
CA PHE A 312 21.13 -23.38 12.27
C PHE A 312 20.51 -22.79 10.99
N PRO A 313 19.97 -23.57 10.04
CA PRO A 313 19.29 -23.01 8.87
C PRO A 313 17.96 -22.32 9.21
N ILE A 314 17.29 -22.71 10.30
CA ILE A 314 16.05 -22.05 10.76
C ILE A 314 16.39 -20.70 11.39
N LEU A 315 17.45 -20.61 12.20
CA LEU A 315 17.90 -19.35 12.78
C LEU A 315 18.48 -18.41 11.72
N LEU A 316 19.20 -18.93 10.73
CA LEU A 316 19.65 -18.16 9.56
C LEU A 316 18.49 -17.76 8.67
N ALA A 317 17.45 -18.58 8.52
CA ALA A 317 16.23 -18.22 7.79
C ALA A 317 15.39 -17.21 8.57
N VAL A 318 15.38 -17.23 9.91
CA VAL A 318 14.75 -16.19 10.74
C VAL A 318 15.56 -14.90 10.67
N ILE A 319 16.89 -14.94 10.76
CA ILE A 319 17.75 -13.76 10.62
C ILE A 319 17.72 -13.21 9.17
N ALA A 320 17.66 -14.07 8.16
CA ALA A 320 17.53 -13.68 6.76
C ALA A 320 16.10 -13.23 6.41
N ALA A 321 15.06 -13.82 7.01
CA ALA A 321 13.69 -13.33 6.88
C ALA A 321 13.51 -12.01 7.63
N SER A 322 14.17 -11.83 8.78
CA SER A 322 14.29 -10.54 9.44
C SER A 322 15.09 -9.54 8.61
N ALA A 323 16.14 -9.96 7.89
CA ALA A 323 16.92 -9.08 7.02
C ALA A 323 16.24 -8.74 5.68
N VAL A 324 15.33 -9.60 5.19
CA VAL A 324 14.53 -9.38 3.96
C VAL A 324 13.19 -8.69 4.26
N HIS A 325 12.64 -8.82 5.47
CA HIS A 325 11.56 -7.93 5.96
C HIS A 325 12.09 -6.60 6.51
N ALA A 326 13.35 -6.50 6.93
CA ALA A 326 13.94 -5.26 7.44
C ALA A 326 14.20 -4.20 6.36
N SER A 327 14.00 -4.49 5.07
CA SER A 327 14.27 -3.51 4.01
C SER A 327 13.07 -2.67 3.57
N THR A 328 11.95 -2.67 4.32
CA THR A 328 10.82 -1.76 4.05
C THR A 328 10.19 -1.12 5.28
N GLU A 329 10.38 -1.65 6.50
CA GLU A 329 9.98 -0.97 7.74
C GLU A 329 11.13 -0.07 8.21
N GLY A 330 10.97 1.24 8.08
CA GLY A 330 11.98 2.18 8.56
C GLY A 330 11.93 2.40 10.06
N GLY A 331 13.08 2.80 10.62
CA GLY A 331 13.27 2.94 12.05
C GLY A 331 13.53 4.38 12.48
N PRO A 332 13.51 4.64 13.80
CA PRO A 332 13.93 5.92 14.34
C PRO A 332 15.42 6.16 14.07
N SER A 333 15.75 7.35 13.59
CA SER A 333 17.08 7.87 13.35
C SER A 333 17.39 9.02 14.31
N SER A 334 18.65 9.19 14.69
CA SER A 334 19.10 10.37 15.43
C SER A 334 19.39 11.57 14.52
N TYR A 335 19.28 11.40 13.20
CA TYR A 335 19.55 12.42 12.20
C TYR A 335 18.27 12.84 11.49
N THR A 336 18.12 14.15 11.27
CA THR A 336 17.02 14.73 10.50
C THR A 336 17.08 14.30 9.03
N ALA A 337 15.97 14.41 8.28
CA ALA A 337 15.97 14.15 6.84
C ALA A 337 17.04 14.97 6.08
N LEU A 338 17.31 16.21 6.53
CA LEU A 338 18.36 17.07 5.97
C LEU A 338 19.75 16.49 6.21
N GLU A 339 20.07 16.11 7.44
CA GLU A 339 21.37 15.53 7.79
C GLU A 339 21.62 14.17 7.12
N ARG A 340 20.54 13.48 6.73
CA ARG A 340 20.58 12.23 5.96
C ARG A 340 20.71 12.45 4.44
N GLY A 341 20.79 13.71 3.98
CA GLY A 341 20.93 14.05 2.56
C GLY A 341 19.66 13.86 1.73
N LEU A 342 18.50 13.67 2.37
CA LEU A 342 17.24 13.36 1.66
C LEU A 342 16.60 14.56 0.94
N LEU A 343 17.04 15.77 1.27
CA LEU A 343 16.54 17.02 0.68
C LEU A 343 17.34 17.46 -0.56
N GLU A 344 18.38 16.71 -0.94
CA GLU A 344 19.20 17.04 -2.11
C GLU A 344 18.45 16.75 -3.42
N HIS A 345 18.64 17.62 -4.43
CA HIS A 345 18.07 17.40 -5.76
C HIS A 345 18.75 16.24 -6.50
N GLU A 346 20.04 16.00 -6.24
CA GLU A 346 20.81 14.88 -6.80
C GLU A 346 20.75 13.64 -5.88
N ILE A 347 19.53 13.19 -5.57
CA ILE A 347 19.31 12.00 -4.73
C ILE A 347 19.45 10.69 -5.52
N THR A 348 20.02 9.66 -4.89
CA THR A 348 20.18 8.34 -5.50
C THR A 348 19.05 7.38 -5.10
N ALA A 349 18.79 6.39 -5.94
CA ALA A 349 17.82 5.33 -5.65
C ALA A 349 18.27 4.49 -4.45
N GLU A 350 19.58 4.26 -4.28
CA GLU A 350 20.12 3.55 -3.12
C GLU A 350 19.85 4.29 -1.80
N LEU A 351 20.06 5.61 -1.76
CA LEU A 351 19.81 6.41 -0.55
C LEU A 351 18.32 6.39 -0.18
N LEU A 352 17.42 6.46 -1.17
CA LEU A 352 15.98 6.38 -0.92
C LEU A 352 15.56 5.02 -0.38
N VAL A 353 16.18 3.93 -0.85
CA VAL A 353 15.92 2.57 -0.33
C VAL A 353 16.42 2.43 1.11
N GLU A 354 17.58 3.00 1.42
CA GLU A 354 18.19 2.90 2.75
C GLU A 354 17.50 3.80 3.80
N GLU A 355 17.18 5.03 3.42
CA GLU A 355 16.79 6.09 4.35
C GLU A 355 15.35 6.60 4.17
N GLY A 356 14.66 6.22 3.09
CA GLY A 356 13.35 6.75 2.74
C GLY A 356 12.31 6.54 3.84
N ASN A 357 12.27 5.36 4.45
CA ASN A 357 11.34 5.08 5.56
C ASN A 357 11.93 5.36 6.95
N ASN A 358 13.21 5.68 7.07
CA ASN A 358 13.74 6.10 8.37
C ASN A 358 13.23 7.51 8.69
N TYR A 359 12.92 7.75 9.96
CA TYR A 359 12.35 9.02 10.46
C TYR A 359 13.10 9.47 11.71
N HIS A 360 13.11 10.76 12.00
CA HIS A 360 13.77 11.29 13.18
C HIS A 360 13.08 10.83 14.47
N LYS A 361 13.88 10.45 15.48
CA LYS A 361 13.38 9.89 16.75
C LYS A 361 12.47 10.83 17.53
N ALA A 362 12.63 12.14 17.39
CA ALA A 362 11.78 13.14 18.03
C ALA A 362 10.44 13.31 17.29
N VAL A 363 9.62 12.26 17.28
CA VAL A 363 8.33 12.23 16.57
C VAL A 363 7.30 13.21 17.14
N GLY A 364 7.45 13.60 18.41
CA GLY A 364 6.65 14.63 19.07
C GLY A 364 6.97 16.07 18.66
N HIS A 365 8.07 16.31 17.92
CA HIS A 365 8.44 17.66 17.45
C HIS A 365 7.69 18.02 16.16
N LYS A 366 7.10 19.21 16.12
CA LYS A 366 6.38 19.76 14.97
C LYS A 366 7.21 20.88 14.36
N ASN A 367 7.64 20.70 13.11
CA ASN A 367 8.43 21.67 12.36
C ASN A 367 7.54 22.70 11.64
N PHE A 368 6.35 22.30 11.19
CA PHE A 368 5.41 23.16 10.50
C PHE A 368 4.32 23.69 11.44
N GLN A 369 4.24 25.01 11.61
CA GLN A 369 3.33 25.60 12.59
C GLN A 369 1.88 25.70 12.12
N GLY A 370 1.64 25.73 10.80
CA GLY A 370 0.31 25.82 10.22
C GLY A 370 -0.60 24.61 10.50
N THR A 371 -1.84 24.72 10.02
CA THR A 371 -2.81 23.60 10.06
C THR A 371 -2.30 22.45 9.21
N VAL A 372 -2.33 21.22 9.74
CA VAL A 372 -1.99 20.00 9.01
C VAL A 372 -3.16 19.03 9.11
N LEU A 373 -3.84 18.80 7.98
CA LEU A 373 -4.93 17.86 7.83
C LEU A 373 -4.41 16.57 7.17
N GLY A 374 -4.39 15.47 7.90
CA GLY A 374 -4.01 14.16 7.37
C GLY A 374 -5.23 13.26 7.09
N TYR A 375 -5.40 12.79 5.86
CA TYR A 375 -6.41 11.77 5.56
C TYR A 375 -5.91 10.37 5.90
N VAL A 376 -6.80 9.51 6.39
CA VAL A 376 -6.53 8.10 6.71
C VAL A 376 -7.57 7.23 6.02
N THR A 377 -7.13 6.23 5.25
CA THR A 377 -8.04 5.41 4.43
C THR A 377 -8.12 3.95 4.93
N PRO A 378 -9.32 3.31 4.97
CA PRO A 378 -9.47 1.92 5.43
C PRO A 378 -8.73 0.87 4.58
N TRP A 379 -8.47 1.15 3.31
CA TRP A 379 -7.75 0.25 2.41
C TRP A 379 -6.22 0.39 2.50
N ASN A 380 -5.72 1.35 3.31
CA ASN A 380 -4.29 1.53 3.57
C ASN A 380 -4.01 1.68 5.07
N ASN A 381 -3.91 0.53 5.75
CA ASN A 381 -3.76 0.47 7.20
C ASN A 381 -2.54 1.22 7.75
N HIS A 382 -1.48 1.43 6.95
CA HIS A 382 -0.30 2.21 7.37
C HIS A 382 -0.67 3.62 7.87
N GLY A 383 -1.70 4.24 7.27
CA GLY A 383 -2.16 5.57 7.69
C GLY A 383 -2.67 5.62 9.13
N TYR A 384 -3.25 4.52 9.65
CA TYR A 384 -3.69 4.44 11.04
C TYR A 384 -2.49 4.40 11.99
N ASP A 385 -1.41 3.73 11.61
CA ASP A 385 -0.18 3.67 12.39
C ASP A 385 0.59 4.99 12.36
N VAL A 386 0.66 5.63 11.18
CA VAL A 386 1.22 6.98 11.02
C VAL A 386 0.47 7.98 11.90
N ALA A 387 -0.86 7.98 11.88
CA ALA A 387 -1.68 8.88 12.70
C ALA A 387 -1.41 8.73 14.20
N LYS A 388 -1.18 7.49 14.70
CA LYS A 388 -0.84 7.24 16.11
C LYS A 388 0.57 7.68 16.44
N LYS A 389 1.54 7.24 15.62
CA LYS A 389 2.97 7.44 15.85
C LYS A 389 3.36 8.92 15.78
N PHE A 390 2.86 9.61 14.76
CA PHE A 390 3.21 10.99 14.43
C PHE A 390 2.10 11.99 14.80
N ARG A 391 1.20 11.64 15.73
CA ARG A 391 0.02 12.44 16.11
C ARG A 391 0.32 13.91 16.41
N ALA A 392 1.49 14.22 16.98
CA ALA A 392 1.91 15.58 17.31
C ALA A 392 2.10 16.50 16.10
N LYS A 393 2.30 15.92 14.91
CA LYS A 393 2.54 16.64 13.66
C LYS A 393 1.25 17.11 12.99
N PHE A 394 0.12 16.54 13.38
CA PHE A 394 -1.18 16.82 12.79
C PHE A 394 -2.01 17.74 13.68
N THR A 395 -2.71 18.70 13.08
CA THR A 395 -3.77 19.44 13.80
C THR A 395 -5.12 18.77 13.60
N HIS A 396 -5.31 18.09 12.47
CA HIS A 396 -6.53 17.37 12.12
C HIS A 396 -6.20 16.01 11.50
N ILE A 397 -6.97 14.99 11.86
CA ILE A 397 -6.98 13.68 11.22
C ILE A 397 -8.39 13.42 10.67
N SER A 398 -8.47 13.14 9.37
CA SER A 398 -9.71 12.87 8.66
C SER A 398 -9.78 11.42 8.20
N PRO A 399 -10.39 10.52 9.00
CA PRO A 399 -10.62 9.16 8.54
C PRO A 399 -11.70 9.11 7.46
N VAL A 400 -11.44 8.33 6.42
CA VAL A 400 -12.27 8.20 5.20
C VAL A 400 -13.24 7.03 5.35
N TRP A 401 -14.24 7.19 6.21
CA TRP A 401 -15.24 6.14 6.50
C TRP A 401 -16.56 6.35 5.78
N TYR A 402 -17.05 7.59 5.73
CA TYR A 402 -18.46 7.82 5.47
C TYR A 402 -18.78 8.19 4.02
N GLN A 403 -19.96 7.75 3.57
CA GLN A 403 -20.61 8.24 2.35
C GLN A 403 -22.07 8.56 2.63
N LEU A 404 -22.49 9.77 2.27
CA LEU A 404 -23.90 10.17 2.23
C LEU A 404 -24.45 9.82 0.84
N ARG A 405 -25.37 8.85 0.78
CA ARG A 405 -25.92 8.31 -0.46
C ARG A 405 -27.38 8.70 -0.63
N GLY A 406 -27.79 9.00 -1.86
CA GLY A 406 -29.18 9.24 -2.21
C GLY A 406 -29.42 9.42 -3.70
N GLY A 407 -30.52 8.87 -4.20
CA GLY A 407 -30.88 8.93 -5.62
C GLY A 407 -30.03 8.01 -6.50
N ALA A 408 -30.63 6.93 -7.02
CA ALA A 408 -30.03 6.17 -8.13
C ALA A 408 -30.37 6.82 -9.48
N GLU A 409 -29.58 6.55 -10.51
CA GLU A 409 -29.87 7.05 -11.86
C GLU A 409 -31.26 6.55 -12.30
N GLY A 410 -32.16 7.48 -12.65
CA GLY A 410 -33.56 7.18 -12.99
C GLY A 410 -34.50 6.91 -11.80
N SER A 411 -34.05 7.05 -10.56
CA SER A 411 -34.89 6.91 -9.36
C SER A 411 -35.59 8.21 -8.99
N ASP A 412 -36.85 8.10 -8.59
CA ASP A 412 -37.64 9.19 -8.01
C ASP A 412 -37.51 9.29 -6.48
N SER A 413 -36.76 8.39 -5.84
CA SER A 413 -36.55 8.42 -4.39
C SER A 413 -35.75 9.66 -3.98
N THR A 414 -36.19 10.30 -2.90
CA THR A 414 -35.49 11.38 -2.21
C THR A 414 -34.85 10.94 -0.91
N GLU A 415 -34.90 9.65 -0.59
CA GLU A 415 -34.36 9.09 0.64
C GLU A 415 -32.83 9.20 0.69
N LEU A 416 -32.32 9.58 1.85
CA LEU A 416 -30.89 9.73 2.12
C LEU A 416 -30.45 8.68 3.14
N SER A 417 -29.24 8.16 2.96
CA SER A 417 -28.64 7.22 3.91
C SER A 417 -27.17 7.57 4.14
N LEU A 418 -26.76 7.58 5.40
CA LEU A 418 -25.35 7.70 5.77
C LEU A 418 -24.78 6.30 5.99
N THR A 419 -23.76 5.94 5.22
CA THR A 419 -23.10 4.63 5.24
C THR A 419 -21.65 4.74 5.69
N GLY A 420 -21.04 3.62 6.11
CA GLY A 420 -19.65 3.57 6.58
C GLY A 420 -19.45 3.59 8.11
N GLY A 421 -20.52 3.75 8.90
CA GLY A 421 -20.41 3.81 10.37
C GLY A 421 -19.87 2.55 11.06
N HIS A 422 -19.74 1.42 10.34
CA HIS A 422 -19.13 0.19 10.85
C HIS A 422 -17.59 0.24 10.85
N ASP A 423 -16.98 1.15 10.08
CA ASP A 423 -15.52 1.33 10.02
C ASP A 423 -14.97 2.19 11.17
N VAL A 424 -15.85 2.77 12.01
CA VAL A 424 -15.44 3.63 13.11
C VAL A 424 -14.72 2.85 14.19
N ASP A 425 -13.41 3.09 14.30
CA ASP A 425 -12.58 2.51 15.35
C ASP A 425 -12.44 3.46 16.55
N LYS A 426 -13.24 3.21 17.59
CA LYS A 426 -13.19 3.98 18.85
C LYS A 426 -11.89 3.77 19.63
N GLY A 427 -11.26 2.61 19.50
CA GLY A 427 -9.98 2.31 20.14
C GLY A 427 -8.86 3.14 19.52
N TRP A 428 -8.79 3.14 18.19
CA TRP A 428 -7.85 3.95 17.44
C TRP A 428 -8.02 5.45 17.70
N ILE A 429 -9.26 5.98 17.70
CA ILE A 429 -9.52 7.39 18.05
C ILE A 429 -8.94 7.75 19.42
N LYS A 430 -9.12 6.86 20.41
CA LYS A 430 -8.59 7.07 21.76
C LYS A 430 -7.06 7.08 21.78
N GLU A 431 -6.41 6.23 20.99
CA GLU A 431 -4.96 6.17 20.87
C GLU A 431 -4.39 7.42 20.16
N VAL A 432 -5.02 7.88 19.08
CA VAL A 432 -4.63 9.10 18.37
C VAL A 432 -4.81 10.34 19.25
N ARG A 433 -5.85 10.36 20.09
CA ARG A 433 -6.09 11.43 21.08
C ARG A 433 -5.25 11.32 22.34
N ALA A 434 -4.45 10.27 22.50
CA ALA A 434 -3.64 10.08 23.71
C ALA A 434 -2.58 11.19 23.82
N PRO A 435 -2.31 11.71 25.04
CA PRO A 435 -1.25 12.69 25.26
C PRO A 435 0.09 12.22 24.68
N VAL A 436 0.89 13.17 24.19
CA VAL A 436 2.27 12.90 23.76
C VAL A 436 3.14 12.82 25.01
N ASP A 437 3.79 11.67 25.23
CA ASP A 437 4.66 11.47 26.39
C ASP A 437 6.00 12.20 26.16
N LYS A 438 6.14 13.38 26.76
CA LYS A 438 7.35 14.22 26.62
C LYS A 438 8.64 13.51 27.05
N ALA A 439 8.55 12.50 27.93
CA ALA A 439 9.71 11.82 28.51
C ALA A 439 10.27 10.70 27.61
N ALA A 440 9.43 10.07 26.79
CA ALA A 440 9.84 8.97 25.92
C ALA A 440 10.65 9.45 24.69
N ASP A 441 10.33 10.64 24.15
CA ASP A 441 11.00 11.20 22.97
C ASP A 441 12.36 11.88 23.29
N CYS A 442 12.67 12.10 24.57
CA CYS A 442 13.88 12.81 25.05
C CYS A 442 14.88 11.88 25.78
N ALA A 443 14.75 10.56 25.67
CA ALA A 443 15.45 9.61 26.55
C ALA A 443 16.97 9.48 26.35
N ASP A 444 17.57 10.15 25.37
CA ASP A 444 19.03 10.21 25.21
C ASP A 444 19.55 11.55 25.73
N GLY A 445 20.37 11.53 26.79
CA GLY A 445 20.91 12.70 27.50
C GLY A 445 21.89 13.59 26.72
N ASP A 446 21.77 13.67 25.40
CA ASP A 446 22.53 14.58 24.55
C ASP A 446 22.06 16.03 24.67
N GLU A 447 22.94 16.96 24.34
CA GLU A 447 22.73 18.41 24.49
C GLU A 447 21.54 18.94 23.65
N ALA A 448 21.19 18.24 22.55
CA ALA A 448 20.00 18.47 21.74
C ALA A 448 18.68 18.05 22.44
N SER A 449 18.75 17.11 23.40
CA SER A 449 17.59 16.66 24.18
C SER A 449 17.22 17.68 25.27
N LYS A 450 18.20 18.47 25.75
CA LYS A 450 17.98 19.56 26.71
C LYS A 450 17.28 20.77 26.08
N THR A 451 17.49 21.05 24.79
CA THR A 451 16.75 22.08 24.04
C THR A 451 15.36 21.60 23.61
N CYS A 452 15.18 20.32 23.32
CA CYS A 452 13.88 19.71 23.02
C CYS A 452 12.86 19.91 24.17
N ALA A 453 13.26 19.65 25.42
CA ALA A 453 12.35 19.77 26.58
C ALA A 453 11.94 21.22 26.91
N ALA A 454 12.73 22.23 26.52
CA ALA A 454 12.52 23.63 26.89
C ALA A 454 11.61 24.42 25.94
N ASN A 455 11.43 23.95 24.70
CA ASN A 455 10.70 24.65 23.63
C ASN A 455 9.48 23.88 23.08
N LEU A 456 9.07 22.77 23.71
CA LEU A 456 7.86 22.04 23.31
C LEU A 456 6.62 22.72 23.91
N ASP A 457 5.97 23.56 23.12
CA ASP A 457 4.53 23.80 23.25
C ASP A 457 3.84 22.45 23.44
N THR A 458 2.99 22.33 24.45
CA THR A 458 2.39 21.04 24.79
C THR A 458 1.60 20.54 23.58
N PRO A 459 2.02 19.44 22.91
CA PRO A 459 1.39 19.04 21.66
C PRO A 459 -0.07 18.73 21.92
N GLN A 460 -0.98 19.49 21.30
CA GLN A 460 -2.41 19.21 21.39
C GLN A 460 -2.72 17.97 20.56
N ALA A 461 -3.60 17.12 21.07
CA ALA A 461 -4.10 15.99 20.29
C ALA A 461 -4.81 16.51 19.02
N PRO A 462 -4.64 15.83 17.87
CA PRO A 462 -5.30 16.26 16.65
C PRO A 462 -6.82 16.13 16.76
N LEU A 463 -7.53 17.05 16.12
CA LEU A 463 -8.98 16.99 15.97
C LEU A 463 -9.35 15.85 15.00
N ILE A 464 -10.34 15.04 15.38
CA ILE A 464 -10.85 13.95 14.55
C ILE A 464 -12.06 14.47 13.77
N VAL A 465 -11.87 14.63 12.46
CA VAL A 465 -12.85 15.22 11.54
C VAL A 465 -13.12 14.27 10.35
N PRO A 466 -13.95 13.22 10.54
CA PRO A 466 -14.17 12.21 9.49
C PRO A 466 -14.65 12.82 8.19
N ARG A 467 -14.18 12.22 7.09
CA ARG A 467 -14.62 12.60 5.75
C ARG A 467 -15.96 11.96 5.45
N VAL A 468 -16.90 12.78 4.98
CA VAL A 468 -18.16 12.31 4.39
C VAL A 468 -18.15 12.69 2.91
N LEU A 469 -18.16 11.67 2.05
CA LEU A 469 -18.32 11.86 0.61
C LEU A 469 -19.82 11.94 0.26
N ALA A 470 -20.23 13.01 -0.41
CA ALA A 470 -21.60 13.18 -0.86
C ALA A 470 -21.82 12.50 -2.22
N GLU A 471 -22.38 11.29 -2.20
CA GLU A 471 -22.82 10.53 -3.38
C GLU A 471 -24.35 10.67 -3.54
N VAL A 472 -24.80 11.91 -3.71
CA VAL A 472 -26.23 12.24 -3.84
C VAL A 472 -26.50 12.88 -5.20
N GLN A 473 -27.49 12.37 -5.93
CA GLN A 473 -27.81 12.83 -7.28
C GLN A 473 -29.32 12.90 -7.55
N GLY A 474 -29.68 13.47 -8.70
CA GLY A 474 -31.07 13.54 -9.17
C GLY A 474 -32.01 14.29 -8.22
N LYS A 475 -33.22 13.76 -8.02
CA LYS A 475 -34.23 14.36 -7.14
C LYS A 475 -33.81 14.37 -5.67
N ALA A 476 -33.09 13.35 -5.21
CA ALA A 476 -32.56 13.31 -3.85
C ALA A 476 -31.59 14.46 -3.57
N LEU A 477 -30.74 14.81 -4.53
CA LEU A 477 -29.83 15.95 -4.40
C LEU A 477 -30.62 17.25 -4.25
N MET A 478 -31.61 17.50 -5.11
CA MET A 478 -32.42 18.71 -5.01
C MET A 478 -33.21 18.78 -3.70
N ALA A 479 -33.77 17.64 -3.25
CA ALA A 479 -34.44 17.56 -1.94
C ALA A 479 -33.48 17.85 -0.79
N MET A 480 -32.27 17.27 -0.81
CA MET A 480 -31.22 17.51 0.18
C MET A 480 -30.86 19.00 0.30
N LEU A 481 -30.75 19.72 -0.82
CA LEU A 481 -30.35 21.13 -0.82
C LEU A 481 -31.51 22.06 -0.41
N GLN A 482 -32.73 21.78 -0.87
CA GLN A 482 -33.90 22.63 -0.62
C GLN A 482 -34.55 22.37 0.75
N GLN A 483 -34.57 21.11 1.20
CA GLN A 483 -35.17 20.64 2.45
C GLN A 483 -34.13 19.85 3.26
N PRO A 484 -33.13 20.54 3.83
CA PRO A 484 -31.91 19.89 4.31
C PRO A 484 -32.05 19.17 5.65
N GLY A 485 -33.23 19.17 6.28
CA GLY A 485 -33.43 18.69 7.65
C GLY A 485 -32.90 17.28 7.88
N ASP A 486 -33.28 16.32 7.03
CA ASP A 486 -32.87 14.92 7.17
C ASP A 486 -31.36 14.74 6.96
N ALA A 487 -30.79 15.43 5.98
CA ALA A 487 -29.36 15.39 5.69
C ALA A 487 -28.53 15.98 6.83
N LEU A 488 -28.98 17.12 7.38
CA LEU A 488 -28.34 17.76 8.53
C LEU A 488 -28.41 16.86 9.76
N ALA A 489 -29.55 16.24 10.04
CA ALA A 489 -29.69 15.29 11.14
C ALA A 489 -28.73 14.10 10.98
N LEU A 490 -28.71 13.46 9.79
CA LEU A 490 -27.81 12.34 9.52
C LEU A 490 -26.33 12.69 9.77
N LEU A 491 -25.88 13.86 9.31
CA LEU A 491 -24.49 14.29 9.44
C LEU A 491 -24.14 14.71 10.87
N VAL A 492 -24.98 15.53 11.50
CA VAL A 492 -24.70 16.13 12.80
C VAL A 492 -24.89 15.12 13.94
N ASP A 493 -25.91 14.28 13.87
CA ASP A 493 -26.16 13.24 14.88
C ASP A 493 -25.01 12.23 14.91
N GLU A 494 -24.45 11.87 13.76
CA GLU A 494 -23.31 10.94 13.68
C GLU A 494 -22.04 11.55 14.31
N VAL A 495 -21.81 12.86 14.12
CA VAL A 495 -20.72 13.60 14.78
C VAL A 495 -20.85 13.56 16.30
N GLU A 496 -22.05 13.81 16.82
CA GLU A 496 -22.29 13.79 18.26
C GLU A 496 -22.20 12.37 18.84
N LYS A 497 -22.84 11.40 18.18
CA LYS A 497 -22.87 9.99 18.60
C LYS A 497 -21.48 9.40 18.84
N HIS A 498 -20.51 9.80 18.01
CA HIS A 498 -19.12 9.30 18.11
C HIS A 498 -18.15 10.30 18.76
N GLY A 499 -18.61 11.51 19.09
CA GLY A 499 -17.77 12.54 19.70
C GLY A 499 -16.64 13.02 18.78
N PHE A 500 -16.91 13.08 17.47
CA PHE A 500 -16.00 13.69 16.51
C PHE A 500 -15.91 15.20 16.74
N ASP A 501 -14.82 15.83 16.29
CA ASP A 501 -14.58 17.28 16.48
C ASP A 501 -15.16 18.13 15.35
N GLY A 502 -15.66 17.48 14.30
CA GLY A 502 -16.21 18.13 13.13
C GLY A 502 -16.30 17.17 11.95
N LEU A 503 -16.41 17.72 10.76
CA LEU A 503 -16.50 16.97 9.51
C LEU A 503 -15.62 17.58 8.43
N VAL A 504 -15.10 16.71 7.58
CA VAL A 504 -14.64 17.08 6.24
C VAL A 504 -15.75 16.69 5.27
N PHE A 505 -16.47 17.66 4.70
CA PHE A 505 -17.62 17.37 3.83
C PHE A 505 -17.24 17.52 2.35
N GLU A 506 -17.08 16.39 1.66
CA GLU A 506 -16.64 16.33 0.27
C GLU A 506 -17.84 16.22 -0.66
N ALA A 507 -18.28 17.36 -1.21
CA ALA A 507 -19.33 17.42 -2.21
C ALA A 507 -18.98 18.33 -3.40
N TRP A 508 -18.05 19.27 -3.21
CA TRP A 508 -17.81 20.37 -4.13
C TRP A 508 -17.38 19.89 -5.52
N GLN A 509 -16.45 18.94 -5.60
CA GLN A 509 -15.98 18.40 -6.87
C GLN A 509 -17.09 17.68 -7.64
N ALA A 510 -17.92 16.88 -6.96
CA ALA A 510 -19.05 16.21 -7.56
C ALA A 510 -20.09 17.21 -8.08
N TRP A 511 -20.44 18.22 -7.28
CA TRP A 511 -21.37 19.27 -7.67
C TRP A 511 -20.87 20.08 -8.87
N THR A 512 -19.58 20.43 -8.90
CA THR A 512 -18.97 21.10 -10.06
C THR A 512 -19.00 20.21 -11.30
N ALA A 513 -18.63 18.92 -11.17
CA ALA A 513 -18.63 17.98 -12.29
C ALA A 513 -20.03 17.74 -12.88
N MET A 514 -21.07 17.77 -12.03
CA MET A 514 -22.48 17.68 -12.46
C MET A 514 -23.02 18.99 -13.05
N GLY A 515 -22.26 20.08 -13.03
CA GLY A 515 -22.70 21.39 -13.50
C GLY A 515 -23.70 22.08 -12.57
N LEU A 516 -23.79 21.68 -11.29
CA LEU A 516 -24.73 22.25 -10.32
C LEU A 516 -24.58 23.77 -10.21
N PHE A 517 -23.33 24.23 -10.15
CA PHE A 517 -23.00 25.65 -10.03
C PHE A 517 -23.28 26.49 -11.29
N ASN A 518 -23.70 25.87 -12.39
CA ASN A 518 -24.16 26.57 -13.60
C ASN A 518 -25.62 27.00 -13.52
N HIS A 519 -26.38 26.52 -12.52
CA HIS A 519 -27.77 26.87 -12.29
C HIS A 519 -27.89 27.74 -11.03
N ALA A 520 -28.40 28.97 -11.16
CA ALA A 520 -28.42 29.95 -10.06
C ALA A 520 -29.14 29.43 -8.81
N ASP A 521 -30.37 28.93 -8.95
CA ASP A 521 -31.17 28.43 -7.83
C ASP A 521 -30.51 27.23 -7.13
N ALA A 522 -29.91 26.31 -7.89
CA ALA A 522 -29.23 25.14 -7.35
C ALA A 522 -27.94 25.53 -6.62
N LYS A 523 -27.19 26.49 -7.17
CA LYS A 523 -26.02 27.09 -6.53
C LYS A 523 -26.39 27.73 -5.19
N GLU A 524 -27.42 28.57 -5.16
CA GLU A 524 -27.87 29.23 -3.93
C GLU A 524 -28.31 28.21 -2.88
N ALA A 525 -29.04 27.17 -3.28
CA ALA A 525 -29.44 26.08 -2.40
C ALA A 525 -28.23 25.31 -1.84
N ALA A 526 -27.19 25.07 -2.64
CA ALA A 526 -25.97 24.41 -2.18
C ALA A 526 -25.16 25.26 -1.20
N LEU A 527 -25.01 26.56 -1.47
CA LEU A 527 -24.38 27.47 -0.53
C LEU A 527 -25.18 27.53 0.78
N ALA A 528 -26.51 27.66 0.71
CA ALA A 528 -27.37 27.67 1.88
C ALA A 528 -27.31 26.36 2.69
N PHE A 529 -27.22 25.21 2.03
CA PHE A 529 -27.03 23.91 2.67
C PHE A 529 -25.74 23.89 3.49
N VAL A 530 -24.61 24.28 2.89
CA VAL A 530 -23.31 24.28 3.56
C VAL A 530 -23.29 25.24 4.74
N LYS A 531 -23.88 26.44 4.61
CA LYS A 531 -24.02 27.39 5.73
C LYS A 531 -24.82 26.80 6.89
N LYS A 532 -25.94 26.12 6.59
CA LYS A 532 -26.76 25.47 7.63
C LYS A 532 -25.99 24.34 8.30
N LEU A 533 -25.26 23.52 7.54
CA LEU A 533 -24.42 22.46 8.11
C LEU A 533 -23.34 23.04 9.03
N ALA A 534 -22.63 24.08 8.57
CA ALA A 534 -21.63 24.78 9.35
C ALA A 534 -22.21 25.36 10.65
N ALA A 535 -23.37 26.02 10.59
CA ALA A 535 -24.05 26.58 11.75
C ALA A 535 -24.45 25.49 12.76
N ASN A 536 -25.05 24.39 12.31
CA ASN A 536 -25.47 23.28 13.19
C ASN A 536 -24.27 22.62 13.89
N LEU A 537 -23.13 22.50 13.18
CA LEU A 537 -21.89 22.02 13.76
C LEU A 537 -21.31 23.03 14.77
N ARG A 538 -21.31 24.32 14.42
CA ARG A 538 -20.79 25.41 15.28
C ARG A 538 -21.56 25.53 16.59
N ASP A 539 -22.89 25.39 16.56
CA ASP A 539 -23.75 25.37 17.75
C ASP A 539 -23.39 24.24 18.74
N LYS A 540 -22.70 23.20 18.24
CA LYS A 540 -22.20 22.05 19.01
C LYS A 540 -20.69 22.11 19.25
N ASN A 541 -20.06 23.27 19.01
CA ASN A 541 -18.62 23.49 19.08
C ASN A 541 -17.82 22.52 18.19
N LYS A 542 -18.32 22.29 16.96
CA LYS A 542 -17.72 21.45 15.93
C LYS A 542 -17.33 22.27 14.71
N ILE A 543 -16.35 21.81 13.96
CA ILE A 543 -15.86 22.49 12.76
C ILE A 543 -16.31 21.81 11.47
N LEU A 544 -16.26 22.56 10.37
CA LEU A 544 -16.49 22.07 9.02
C LEU A 544 -15.31 22.46 8.14
N ILE A 545 -14.73 21.48 7.43
CA ILE A 545 -13.71 21.70 6.41
C ILE A 545 -14.26 21.22 5.06
N LEU A 546 -13.98 21.96 3.99
CA LEU A 546 -14.47 21.64 2.65
C LEU A 546 -13.32 21.29 1.70
N PRO A 547 -13.22 20.04 1.23
CA PRO A 547 -12.39 19.71 0.08
C PRO A 547 -12.98 20.34 -1.18
N ILE A 548 -12.15 21.05 -1.93
CA ILE A 548 -12.55 21.75 -3.15
C ILE A 548 -11.60 21.43 -4.31
N PRO A 549 -12.12 21.37 -5.56
CA PRO A 549 -11.24 21.35 -6.72
C PRO A 549 -10.44 22.66 -6.82
N PRO A 550 -9.30 22.66 -7.52
CA PRO A 550 -8.51 23.86 -7.79
C PRO A 550 -9.36 25.01 -8.35
N VAL A 551 -9.06 26.26 -7.97
CA VAL A 551 -9.69 27.45 -8.56
C VAL A 551 -9.13 27.74 -9.95
N LYS A 552 -7.85 27.42 -10.17
CA LYS A 552 -7.20 27.35 -11.49
C LYS A 552 -7.07 25.87 -11.87
N PRO A 553 -7.97 25.32 -12.70
CA PRO A 553 -7.94 23.91 -13.05
C PRO A 553 -6.70 23.59 -13.91
N SER A 554 -6.22 22.35 -13.83
CA SER A 554 -5.05 21.89 -14.61
C SER A 554 -5.33 21.83 -16.13
N GLN A 555 -6.60 21.73 -16.51
CA GLN A 555 -7.07 21.73 -17.90
C GLN A 555 -8.37 22.51 -18.03
N PRO A 556 -8.67 23.17 -19.18
CA PRO A 556 -9.86 24.01 -19.34
C PRO A 556 -11.20 23.34 -19.02
N GLN A 557 -11.30 22.04 -19.23
CA GLN A 557 -12.50 21.23 -19.01
C GLN A 557 -12.57 20.56 -17.63
N ALA A 558 -11.52 20.67 -16.82
CA ALA A 558 -11.52 20.07 -15.49
C ALA A 558 -12.40 20.89 -14.52
N PRO A 559 -13.04 20.24 -13.53
CA PRO A 559 -13.82 20.94 -12.52
C PRO A 559 -12.99 22.00 -11.80
N ALA A 560 -13.55 23.19 -11.64
CA ALA A 560 -12.92 24.30 -10.92
C ALA A 560 -13.86 24.89 -9.86
N ALA A 561 -13.31 25.25 -8.70
CA ALA A 561 -14.04 26.04 -7.71
C ALA A 561 -14.04 27.52 -8.10
N LYS A 562 -15.10 28.26 -7.75
CA LYS A 562 -15.18 29.70 -8.00
C LYS A 562 -14.93 30.47 -6.72
N LEU A 563 -13.95 31.37 -6.72
CA LEU A 563 -13.62 32.20 -5.57
C LEU A 563 -14.83 32.95 -5.00
N GLU A 564 -15.68 33.51 -5.87
CA GLU A 564 -16.93 34.20 -5.50
C GLU A 564 -17.87 33.36 -4.63
N ASP A 565 -17.90 32.04 -4.82
CA ASP A 565 -18.77 31.15 -4.08
C ASP A 565 -18.10 30.68 -2.78
N LEU A 566 -16.76 30.57 -2.77
CA LEU A 566 -15.97 30.25 -1.58
C LEU A 566 -15.95 31.41 -0.57
N LEU A 567 -15.82 32.66 -1.04
CA LEU A 567 -15.88 33.86 -0.19
C LEU A 567 -17.17 33.92 0.63
N LYS A 568 -18.30 33.55 0.02
CA LYS A 568 -19.60 33.49 0.71
C LYS A 568 -19.65 32.48 1.86
N LEU A 569 -18.72 31.52 1.91
CA LEU A 569 -18.64 30.48 2.93
C LEU A 569 -17.44 30.64 3.86
N SER A 570 -16.51 31.56 3.56
CA SER A 570 -15.22 31.68 4.26
C SER A 570 -15.41 31.85 5.77
N ASP A 571 -16.36 32.69 6.19
CA ASP A 571 -16.67 32.91 7.62
C ASP A 571 -17.37 31.73 8.29
N ASP A 572 -17.96 30.85 7.48
CA ASP A 572 -18.76 29.75 7.99
C ASP A 572 -17.93 28.50 8.30
N VAL A 573 -16.86 28.27 7.55
CA VAL A 573 -16.04 27.05 7.59
C VAL A 573 -14.67 27.28 8.22
N ALA A 574 -14.07 26.22 8.75
CA ALA A 574 -12.73 26.27 9.34
C ALA A 574 -11.63 26.34 8.28
N GLY A 575 -11.89 25.84 7.07
CA GLY A 575 -10.96 25.96 5.96
C GLY A 575 -11.38 25.18 4.72
N PHE A 576 -10.63 25.42 3.65
CA PHE A 576 -10.77 24.79 2.35
C PHE A 576 -9.55 23.93 2.08
N ASN A 577 -9.75 22.62 1.91
CA ASN A 577 -8.70 21.73 1.45
C ASN A 577 -8.66 21.72 -0.08
N VAL A 578 -7.69 22.40 -0.67
CA VAL A 578 -7.61 22.55 -2.12
C VAL A 578 -6.91 21.33 -2.69
N MET A 579 -7.58 20.57 -3.56
CA MET A 579 -7.02 19.35 -4.18
C MET A 579 -6.03 19.70 -5.29
N THR A 580 -4.92 20.37 -4.94
CA THR A 580 -3.85 20.82 -5.84
C THR A 580 -2.84 19.71 -6.16
N TYR A 581 -3.35 18.52 -6.46
CA TYR A 581 -2.63 17.37 -6.98
C TYR A 581 -3.47 16.73 -8.10
N ASP A 582 -3.01 15.60 -8.66
CA ASP A 582 -3.61 15.00 -9.87
C ASP A 582 -3.62 15.93 -11.10
N TYR A 583 -2.62 16.82 -11.23
CA TYR A 583 -2.48 17.78 -12.33
C TYR A 583 -2.41 17.10 -13.71
N SER A 584 -1.57 16.07 -13.83
CA SER A 584 -1.27 15.43 -15.11
C SER A 584 -2.25 14.31 -15.46
N TYR A 585 -3.03 14.54 -16.53
CA TYR A 585 -3.96 13.57 -17.12
C TYR A 585 -3.74 13.42 -18.63
N GLY A 586 -3.82 12.20 -19.17
CA GLY A 586 -3.63 11.90 -20.61
C GLY A 586 -2.19 12.00 -21.13
N ARG A 587 -1.30 12.71 -20.42
CA ARG A 587 0.15 12.74 -20.68
C ARG A 587 0.91 12.53 -19.37
N ALA A 588 2.11 11.98 -19.48
CA ALA A 588 2.99 11.81 -18.33
C ALA A 588 3.53 13.17 -17.90
N GLY A 589 3.43 13.47 -16.62
CA GLY A 589 3.82 14.76 -16.05
C GLY A 589 3.73 14.75 -14.52
N PRO A 590 4.11 15.86 -13.87
CA PRO A 590 4.11 16.04 -12.42
C PRO A 590 2.73 15.84 -11.79
N ASN A 591 2.73 15.48 -10.51
CA ASN A 591 1.50 15.26 -9.75
C ASN A 591 0.82 16.58 -9.36
N GLY A 592 1.57 17.58 -8.95
CA GLY A 592 1.07 18.89 -8.57
C GLY A 592 2.18 19.94 -8.65
N PRO A 593 2.50 20.47 -9.85
CA PRO A 593 3.59 21.43 -10.03
C PRO A 593 3.52 22.57 -9.01
N LEU A 594 4.62 22.85 -8.31
CA LEU A 594 4.65 23.86 -7.25
C LEU A 594 4.16 25.25 -7.72
N PRO A 595 4.53 25.78 -8.91
CA PRO A 595 4.00 27.06 -9.39
C PRO A 595 2.47 27.06 -9.55
N TRP A 596 1.88 25.95 -10.01
CA TRP A 596 0.42 25.83 -10.15
C TRP A 596 -0.28 25.75 -8.78
N GLN A 597 0.35 25.11 -7.80
CA GLN A 597 -0.13 25.10 -6.42
C GLN A 597 -0.12 26.52 -5.83
N GLU A 598 0.97 27.27 -6.05
CA GLU A 598 1.12 28.66 -5.64
C GLU A 598 0.10 29.59 -6.31
N GLU A 599 -0.09 29.47 -7.64
CA GLU A 599 -1.10 30.24 -8.38
C GLU A 599 -2.52 30.00 -7.83
N ASN A 600 -2.86 28.77 -7.46
CA ASN A 600 -4.15 28.47 -6.84
C ASN A 600 -4.31 29.13 -5.47
N ALA A 601 -3.26 29.10 -4.63
CA ALA A 601 -3.28 29.74 -3.33
C ALA A 601 -3.39 31.27 -3.46
N GLN A 602 -2.59 31.88 -4.35
CA GLN A 602 -2.60 33.32 -4.60
C GLN A 602 -3.96 33.80 -5.14
N GLU A 603 -4.54 33.08 -6.11
CA GLU A 603 -5.88 33.40 -6.60
C GLU A 603 -6.91 33.37 -5.46
N MET A 604 -6.81 32.42 -4.53
CA MET A 604 -7.74 32.32 -3.40
C MET A 604 -7.52 33.43 -2.36
N MET A 605 -6.28 33.85 -2.13
CA MET A 605 -5.94 34.93 -1.20
C MET A 605 -6.39 36.32 -1.71
N GLY A 606 -6.64 36.46 -3.00
CA GLY A 606 -6.98 37.74 -3.62
C GLY A 606 -5.80 38.71 -3.65
N ASP A 607 -6.05 39.97 -3.99
CA ASP A 607 -5.05 41.04 -3.87
C ASP A 607 -4.69 41.27 -2.38
N GLU A 608 -3.50 41.80 -2.10
CA GLU A 608 -3.11 42.11 -0.71
C GLU A 608 -4.18 43.00 -0.05
N PRO A 609 -4.67 42.63 1.14
CA PRO A 609 -5.69 43.41 1.83
C PRO A 609 -5.14 44.78 2.19
N ASP A 610 -5.93 45.83 1.93
CA ASP A 610 -5.60 47.19 2.38
C ASP A 610 -5.56 47.17 3.93
N PRO A 611 -4.50 47.66 4.59
CA PRO A 611 -4.40 47.66 6.05
C PRO A 611 -5.57 48.33 6.79
N ASP A 612 -6.30 49.20 6.10
CA ASP A 612 -7.46 49.92 6.62
C ASP A 612 -8.82 49.24 6.27
N GLU A 613 -8.81 48.09 5.59
CA GLU A 613 -10.01 47.37 5.14
C GLU A 613 -10.64 46.53 6.27
N GLU A 614 -11.95 46.66 6.48
CA GLU A 614 -12.68 45.79 7.41
C GLU A 614 -12.65 44.33 6.90
N GLU A 615 -12.58 43.35 7.80
CA GLU A 615 -12.48 41.93 7.42
C GLU A 615 -13.68 41.45 6.56
N SER A 616 -14.82 42.13 6.65
CA SER A 616 -16.01 41.91 5.82
C SER A 616 -15.88 42.37 4.36
N ASP A 617 -14.90 43.23 4.05
CA ASP A 617 -14.68 43.83 2.73
C ASP A 617 -13.53 43.15 1.96
N ARG A 618 -12.82 42.19 2.58
CA ARG A 618 -11.68 41.48 1.98
C ARG A 618 -12.01 40.86 0.61
N ALA A 619 -11.15 41.14 -0.37
CA ALA A 619 -11.23 40.58 -1.71
C ALA A 619 -10.88 39.06 -1.79
N GLY A 620 -10.35 38.45 -0.73
CA GLY A 620 -9.87 37.06 -0.74
C GLY A 620 -9.96 36.31 0.59
N ILE A 621 -9.61 35.01 0.54
CA ILE A 621 -9.69 34.08 1.67
C ILE A 621 -8.43 34.20 2.52
N ALA A 622 -8.61 34.28 3.84
CA ALA A 622 -7.49 34.31 4.79
C ALA A 622 -6.53 33.11 4.56
N PRO A 623 -5.20 33.32 4.46
CA PRO A 623 -4.25 32.25 4.13
C PRO A 623 -4.34 31.03 5.06
N SER A 624 -4.59 31.26 6.35
CA SER A 624 -4.74 30.20 7.37
C SER A 624 -5.96 29.29 7.17
N LYS A 625 -6.95 29.71 6.36
CA LYS A 625 -8.11 28.90 5.96
C LYS A 625 -7.87 28.13 4.66
N ILE A 626 -6.74 28.31 3.98
CA ILE A 626 -6.39 27.62 2.74
C ILE A 626 -5.44 26.47 3.11
N LEU A 627 -5.85 25.23 2.87
CA LEU A 627 -4.99 24.06 3.05
C LEU A 627 -4.46 23.62 1.69
N LEU A 628 -3.16 23.77 1.49
CA LEU A 628 -2.46 23.35 0.27
C LEU A 628 -2.47 21.83 0.17
N GLY A 629 -3.06 21.29 -0.90
CA GLY A 629 -3.13 19.85 -1.13
C GLY A 629 -1.79 19.26 -1.52
N ILE A 630 -1.35 18.22 -0.79
CA ILE A 630 -0.13 17.45 -1.07
C ILE A 630 -0.49 15.97 -1.21
N ASN A 631 -0.08 15.36 -2.31
CA ASN A 631 -0.17 13.92 -2.51
C ASN A 631 1.03 13.21 -1.89
N PHE A 632 0.77 12.11 -1.17
CA PHE A 632 1.81 11.20 -0.67
C PHE A 632 1.98 9.95 -1.54
N PHE A 633 1.05 9.69 -2.45
CA PHE A 633 1.22 8.73 -3.54
C PHE A 633 1.99 9.35 -4.70
N GLY A 634 2.53 8.49 -5.58
CA GLY A 634 3.01 8.89 -6.90
C GLY A 634 2.24 8.18 -8.01
N VAL A 635 2.68 8.42 -9.24
CA VAL A 635 2.02 7.94 -10.43
C VAL A 635 3.04 7.37 -11.41
N ASP A 636 2.79 6.15 -11.86
CA ASP A 636 3.48 5.52 -12.96
C ASP A 636 2.64 5.63 -14.25
N PHE A 637 3.21 6.29 -15.26
CA PHE A 637 2.65 6.41 -16.60
C PHE A 637 3.24 5.33 -17.50
N VAL A 638 2.44 4.30 -17.78
CA VAL A 638 2.83 3.10 -18.51
C VAL A 638 2.41 3.18 -19.98
N ARG A 639 3.35 2.98 -20.91
CA ARG A 639 3.08 2.91 -22.36
C ARG A 639 3.66 1.66 -22.99
N PRO A 640 3.02 1.09 -24.03
CA PRO A 640 3.67 0.10 -24.88
C PRO A 640 4.94 0.67 -25.52
N GLU A 641 6.05 -0.06 -25.49
CA GLU A 641 7.33 0.42 -26.02
C GLU A 641 7.27 0.69 -27.54
N LYS A 642 6.52 -0.15 -28.27
CA LYS A 642 6.40 -0.06 -29.72
C LYS A 642 5.44 1.05 -30.19
N ASP A 643 4.53 1.49 -29.33
CA ASP A 643 3.56 2.54 -29.65
C ASP A 643 3.85 3.80 -28.85
N LYS A 644 4.72 4.66 -29.39
CA LYS A 644 5.08 5.95 -28.78
C LYS A 644 3.94 6.96 -28.79
N LYS A 645 2.88 6.72 -29.58
CA LYS A 645 1.73 7.64 -29.72
C LYS A 645 0.57 7.24 -28.80
N ALA A 646 0.56 6.00 -28.29
CA ALA A 646 -0.41 5.57 -27.30
C ALA A 646 -0.42 6.51 -26.07
N GLU A 647 -1.64 6.81 -25.62
CA GLU A 647 -1.84 7.49 -24.34
C GLU A 647 -1.37 6.57 -23.20
N PRO A 648 -0.64 7.10 -22.22
CA PRO A 648 -0.16 6.31 -21.09
C PRO A 648 -1.32 5.88 -20.21
N LYS A 649 -1.28 4.61 -19.79
CA LYS A 649 -2.08 4.16 -18.65
C LYS A 649 -1.49 4.76 -17.38
N ARG A 650 -2.33 5.44 -16.60
CA ARG A 650 -1.97 6.00 -15.29
C ARG A 650 -2.16 4.94 -14.21
N VAL A 651 -1.14 4.68 -13.40
CA VAL A 651 -1.17 3.72 -12.30
C VAL A 651 -0.68 4.43 -11.03
N PRO A 652 -1.53 4.60 -9.99
CA PRO A 652 -1.05 5.13 -8.72
C PRO A 652 -0.10 4.13 -8.07
N ILE A 653 0.97 4.64 -7.46
CA ILE A 653 1.98 3.85 -6.75
C ILE A 653 2.20 4.41 -5.35
N LEU A 654 2.38 3.53 -4.38
CA LEU A 654 2.65 3.89 -2.99
C LEU A 654 4.16 3.82 -2.69
N ALA A 655 4.58 4.29 -1.53
CA ALA A 655 5.97 4.23 -1.08
C ALA A 655 6.60 2.83 -1.20
N ARG A 656 5.86 1.77 -0.85
CA ARG A 656 6.36 0.39 -1.00
C ARG A 656 6.69 0.04 -2.47
N ASP A 657 5.84 0.45 -3.40
CA ASP A 657 5.99 0.15 -4.83
C ASP A 657 7.14 1.00 -5.39
N PHE A 658 7.22 2.27 -4.96
CA PHE A 658 8.32 3.18 -5.29
C PHE A 658 9.67 2.64 -4.82
N LEU A 659 9.80 2.24 -3.56
CA LEU A 659 11.04 1.69 -3.00
C LEU A 659 11.41 0.35 -3.65
N GLU A 660 10.43 -0.49 -4.00
CA GLU A 660 10.68 -1.71 -4.76
C GLU A 660 11.24 -1.40 -6.16
N ILE A 661 10.70 -0.39 -6.84
CA ILE A 661 11.21 0.08 -8.14
C ILE A 661 12.62 0.66 -7.98
N MET A 662 12.87 1.48 -6.95
CA MET A 662 14.20 2.03 -6.67
C MET A 662 15.20 0.88 -6.48
N ASN A 663 14.88 -0.07 -5.61
CA ASN A 663 15.76 -1.19 -5.29
C ASN A 663 16.08 -2.08 -6.51
N LYS A 664 15.06 -2.41 -7.32
CA LYS A 664 15.20 -3.33 -8.46
C LYS A 664 15.78 -2.68 -9.71
N MET A 665 15.35 -1.46 -10.01
CA MET A 665 15.67 -0.81 -11.29
C MET A 665 16.83 0.17 -11.16
N GLN A 666 17.16 0.63 -9.93
CA GLN A 666 18.16 1.66 -9.63
C GLN A 666 18.13 2.81 -10.65
N PRO A 667 16.95 3.41 -10.90
CA PRO A 667 16.83 4.41 -11.94
C PRO A 667 17.51 5.71 -11.51
N LYS A 668 18.04 6.48 -12.47
CA LYS A 668 18.50 7.83 -12.18
C LYS A 668 17.30 8.75 -12.00
N LEU A 669 17.15 9.33 -10.82
CA LEU A 669 16.15 10.37 -10.56
C LEU A 669 16.60 11.69 -11.18
N ALA A 670 15.66 12.38 -11.81
CA ALA A 670 15.85 13.71 -12.36
C ALA A 670 14.94 14.69 -11.62
N TRP A 671 15.53 15.73 -11.06
CA TRP A 671 14.79 16.86 -10.52
C TRP A 671 14.26 17.74 -11.65
N ASP A 672 12.95 17.91 -11.72
CA ASP A 672 12.31 18.87 -12.60
C ASP A 672 12.15 20.20 -11.85
N VAL A 673 12.96 21.18 -12.24
CA VAL A 673 13.01 22.51 -11.61
C VAL A 673 11.67 23.26 -11.78
N GLU A 674 10.96 23.04 -12.90
CA GLU A 674 9.70 23.75 -13.17
C GLU A 674 8.58 23.27 -12.25
N SER A 675 8.49 21.96 -12.01
CA SER A 675 7.45 21.40 -11.15
C SER A 675 7.86 21.23 -9.68
N SER A 676 9.16 21.31 -9.39
CA SER A 676 9.73 20.94 -8.09
C SER A 676 9.35 19.52 -7.67
N GLU A 677 9.50 18.58 -8.61
CA GLU A 677 9.27 17.15 -8.40
C GLU A 677 10.42 16.34 -9.00
N HIS A 678 10.70 15.18 -8.39
CA HIS A 678 11.54 14.18 -9.04
C HIS A 678 10.72 13.32 -10.00
N MET A 679 11.33 13.00 -11.13
CA MET A 679 10.85 11.98 -12.05
C MET A 679 11.93 10.96 -12.34
N PHE A 680 11.53 9.76 -12.73
CA PHE A 680 12.45 8.81 -13.34
C PHE A 680 11.74 8.00 -14.44
N LYS A 681 12.54 7.40 -15.32
CA LYS A 681 12.05 6.57 -16.42
C LYS A 681 12.75 5.23 -16.36
N TYR A 682 12.00 4.16 -16.57
CA TYR A 682 12.56 2.83 -16.71
C TYR A 682 11.79 2.04 -17.76
N LYS A 683 12.34 0.90 -18.12
CA LYS A 683 11.67 -0.06 -18.99
C LYS A 683 11.51 -1.37 -18.24
N TYR A 684 10.36 -2.00 -18.44
CA TYR A 684 10.09 -3.32 -17.90
C TYR A 684 9.23 -4.08 -18.90
N GLY A 685 9.72 -5.25 -19.35
CA GLY A 685 9.13 -5.97 -20.48
C GLY A 685 9.02 -5.11 -21.74
N ASN A 686 7.87 -5.16 -22.42
CA ASN A 686 7.55 -4.32 -23.59
C ASN A 686 6.89 -3.00 -23.21
N GLN A 687 7.14 -2.48 -22.01
CA GLN A 687 6.54 -1.24 -21.50
C GLN A 687 7.59 -0.21 -21.11
N ARG A 688 7.26 1.06 -21.35
CA ARG A 688 8.00 2.24 -20.90
C ARG A 688 7.22 2.89 -19.78
N HIS A 689 7.94 3.17 -18.71
CA HIS A 689 7.41 3.76 -17.50
C HIS A 689 7.99 5.16 -17.35
N THR A 690 7.15 6.11 -16.95
CA THR A 690 7.55 7.44 -16.53
C THR A 690 6.87 7.69 -15.19
N VAL A 691 7.66 7.78 -14.14
CA VAL A 691 7.16 7.85 -12.78
C VAL A 691 7.42 9.22 -12.20
N TYR A 692 6.40 9.78 -11.54
CA TYR A 692 6.48 10.95 -10.68
C TYR A 692 6.04 10.51 -9.28
N PHE A 693 6.96 10.52 -8.32
CA PHE A 693 6.67 10.17 -6.93
C PHE A 693 7.25 11.27 -6.03
N PRO A 694 6.51 11.74 -5.01
CA PRO A 694 7.04 12.72 -4.08
C PRO A 694 8.35 12.25 -3.45
N THR A 695 9.32 13.12 -3.31
CA THR A 695 10.54 12.91 -2.53
C THR A 695 10.57 13.87 -1.35
N PRO A 696 11.43 13.64 -0.33
CA PRO A 696 11.54 14.57 0.79
C PRO A 696 11.87 16.00 0.35
N ALA A 697 12.68 16.17 -0.71
CA ALA A 697 12.92 17.48 -1.34
C ALA A 697 11.63 18.11 -1.90
N SER A 698 10.82 17.36 -2.65
CA SER A 698 9.56 17.88 -3.22
C SER A 698 8.52 18.22 -2.15
N VAL A 699 8.46 17.45 -1.06
CA VAL A 699 7.56 17.70 0.08
C VAL A 699 8.05 18.92 0.86
N ALA A 700 9.35 19.03 1.10
CA ALA A 700 9.95 20.18 1.77
C ALA A 700 9.65 21.48 1.02
N ALA A 701 9.82 21.50 -0.31
CA ALA A 701 9.50 22.68 -1.13
C ALA A 701 8.03 23.15 -0.97
N ARG A 702 7.09 22.22 -0.78
CA ARG A 702 5.67 22.53 -0.56
C ARG A 702 5.38 22.99 0.87
N VAL A 703 6.04 22.38 1.85
CA VAL A 703 5.96 22.81 3.25
C VAL A 703 6.54 24.22 3.43
N ASP A 704 7.70 24.48 2.81
CA ASP A 704 8.34 25.79 2.82
C ASP A 704 7.45 26.84 2.16
N LYS A 705 6.89 26.54 0.98
CA LYS A 705 5.97 27.45 0.29
C LYS A 705 4.68 27.69 1.08
N ALA A 706 4.12 26.66 1.71
CA ALA A 706 2.96 26.82 2.59
C ALA A 706 3.31 27.71 3.80
N SER A 707 4.50 27.57 4.37
CA SER A 707 4.96 28.41 5.48
C SER A 707 5.20 29.86 5.04
N GLU A 708 5.79 30.07 3.86
CA GLU A 708 6.03 31.38 3.26
C GLU A 708 4.72 32.16 3.06
N LEU A 709 3.69 31.47 2.55
CA LEU A 709 2.38 32.05 2.27
C LEU A 709 1.42 32.04 3.47
N GLY A 710 1.84 31.49 4.63
CA GLY A 710 0.98 31.40 5.83
C GLY A 710 -0.22 30.44 5.69
N LEU A 711 -0.10 29.44 4.82
CA LEU A 711 -1.14 28.44 4.52
C LEU A 711 -1.15 27.30 5.55
N GLY A 712 -2.21 26.51 5.54
CA GLY A 712 -2.17 25.14 6.05
C GLY A 712 -1.84 24.13 4.94
N ILE A 713 -1.82 22.84 5.31
CA ILE A 713 -1.52 21.71 4.41
C ILE A 713 -2.58 20.61 4.59
N GLY A 714 -3.04 20.03 3.48
CA GLY A 714 -3.90 18.85 3.45
C GLY A 714 -3.24 17.69 2.71
N ILE A 715 -3.11 16.52 3.34
CA ILE A 715 -2.30 15.40 2.85
C ILE A 715 -3.16 14.19 2.47
N TRP A 716 -3.11 13.79 1.19
CA TRP A 716 -3.82 12.62 0.67
C TRP A 716 -2.85 11.49 0.24
N ASP A 717 -2.91 10.30 0.84
CA ASP A 717 -3.24 10.05 2.26
C ASP A 717 -1.96 9.72 3.04
N ILE A 718 -1.97 9.92 4.36
CA ILE A 718 -0.74 9.89 5.17
C ILE A 718 -0.08 8.50 5.25
N GLY A 719 -0.78 7.44 4.84
CA GLY A 719 -0.24 6.09 4.77
C GLY A 719 0.45 5.75 3.44
N GLN A 720 0.45 6.65 2.45
CA GLN A 720 0.89 6.34 1.09
C GLN A 720 2.36 6.70 0.82
N GLY A 721 2.90 7.63 1.62
CA GLY A 721 4.21 8.24 1.43
C GLY A 721 5.33 7.56 2.22
N LEU A 722 6.54 8.10 2.08
CA LEU A 722 7.70 7.69 2.85
C LEU A 722 7.60 8.25 4.27
N ASP A 723 7.99 7.47 5.28
CA ASP A 723 7.94 7.93 6.68
C ASP A 723 8.86 9.15 6.91
N SER A 724 9.94 9.33 6.13
CA SER A 724 10.79 10.53 6.16
C SER A 724 10.07 11.83 5.78
N PHE A 725 8.92 11.79 5.09
CA PHE A 725 8.14 13.00 4.82
C PHE A 725 7.63 13.63 6.12
N LEU A 726 7.40 12.82 7.15
CA LEU A 726 6.86 13.26 8.43
C LEU A 726 7.92 14.06 9.20
N ASP A 727 9.21 13.91 8.91
CA ASP A 727 10.25 14.75 9.50
C ASP A 727 10.10 16.23 9.10
N LEU A 728 9.40 16.52 8.00
CA LEU A 728 9.22 17.87 7.46
C LEU A 728 8.03 18.61 8.09
N LEU A 729 7.12 17.87 8.72
CA LEU A 729 5.93 18.39 9.42
C LEU A 729 6.25 18.60 10.90
#